data_AF-A0A1H4XYY2-F1
#
_entry.id   AF-A0A1H4XYY2-F1
#
_cell.length_a   1.000
_cell.length_b   1.000
_cell.length_c   1.000
_cell.angle_alpha   90.00
_cell.angle_beta   90.00
_cell.angle_gamma   90.00
#
_symmetry.space_group_name_H-M   'P 1'
#
loop_
_entity.id
_entity.type
_entity.pdbx_description
1 polymer ?
#
loop_
_entity_poly.entity_id
_entity_poly.type
_entity_poly.pdbx_seq_one_letter_code
_entity_poly.pdbx_strand_id
1 'polypeptide(L)'
;MIRLPTTHAAITAPLVASSTRFPGIAIGRSLLDGRPFHLSPVQTEAALLPSTNSLALGGLGSGKSTTAKTRIRREILENGHQAVVIDSFGEDNAGEWAPLVRSLDGRVIEAGTFTLNPVSTLFPPEVREQLVRSLILAVEPGALTHQATHALQHALNHPKATSLNGLVDALVSPEDGRWPAAKLTEWGEGAAIGLSRYTEGSLRGLFDGPDASLPETDLPIISFDFSHLDRNSPAIPSLMAAVSCWAEHVWLRQSTAVHKHLVLEEAWQILLSPATSELIQRLLKNSRKAGLSLDVLMHTLSDLGEGRARDLARLCEIAHVGRLNPEEAALVGALLGLPAWAVERIPALDPGQAVWKVGPDYVDIVQTVLSDEEAALTDTSARRRMAQHALAVEQDTTASPTEPLAEPGEDTDVGVDPGEDLYAPFTTADDGWDWEALPPNVIGAPQHFDLARHESVLRTALEGRFDEAAQLAAVYEREDISAHGLNSAQALAWLETRAQVADLRGEPGQAVQLRATVARMGIDEGEWFQKRGDSTPPAPHPVPPPAAPAQAAGDEPSARARRRTWPYVAAVAGLSIAAAGVWTNAQSEHHTQERQQKAAAYKGRSGAALTIDGVKTDVVAQWTTDRDNVIVELRSYFDKNARYLRIDGSGKTASSVRENGWFPKDPEIKLPVSDYLADVTVHIAVGGRTWKDGSRAPSRTVRLSPTGIAYDAQTGEKLPSDL
;
A
#
# COMPACT_ATOMS: atom_id res chain seq x y z
N MET A 1 -6.80 -2.94 64.69
CA MET A 1 -6.56 -3.09 63.23
C MET A 1 -6.86 -1.74 62.59
N ILE A 2 -5.84 -1.03 62.09
CA ILE A 2 -6.01 0.32 61.52
C ILE A 2 -6.45 0.16 60.06
N ARG A 3 -7.59 0.77 59.68
CA ARG A 3 -7.99 0.90 58.28
C ARG A 3 -7.42 2.23 57.75
N LEU A 4 -6.40 2.14 56.91
CA LEU A 4 -5.93 3.30 56.14
C LEU A 4 -6.95 3.62 55.03
N PRO A 5 -7.22 4.91 54.73
CA PRO A 5 -7.95 5.29 53.53
C PRO A 5 -7.22 4.86 52.26
N THR A 6 -7.95 4.59 51.17
CA THR A 6 -7.41 4.07 49.91
C THR A 6 -6.29 4.95 49.33
N THR A 7 -6.38 6.27 49.50
CA THR A 7 -5.35 7.24 49.11
C THR A 7 -4.06 7.14 49.92
N HIS A 8 -4.11 6.73 51.19
CA HIS A 8 -2.88 6.47 51.96
C HIS A 8 -2.24 5.13 51.57
N ALA A 9 -3.04 4.12 51.26
CA ALA A 9 -2.53 2.84 50.76
C ALA A 9 -1.75 3.01 49.43
N ALA A 10 -2.18 3.91 48.55
CA ALA A 10 -1.47 4.26 47.32
C ALA A 10 -0.12 4.96 47.55
N ILE A 11 0.06 5.66 48.68
CA ILE A 11 1.31 6.35 49.05
C ILE A 11 2.28 5.40 49.76
N THR A 12 1.79 4.39 50.49
CA THR A 12 2.62 3.43 51.22
C THR A 12 2.81 2.09 50.51
N ALA A 13 2.16 1.85 49.37
CA ALA A 13 2.48 0.75 48.49
C ALA A 13 3.89 0.98 47.90
N PRO A 14 4.86 0.08 48.08
CA PRO A 14 6.11 0.19 47.34
C PRO A 14 5.78 0.06 45.85
N LEU A 15 6.29 0.97 45.02
CA LEU A 15 6.33 0.73 43.58
C LEU A 15 7.04 -0.61 43.36
N VAL A 16 6.45 -1.48 42.54
CA VAL A 16 7.09 -2.71 42.08
C VAL A 16 8.09 -2.36 40.99
N ALA A 17 9.07 -1.54 41.37
CA ALA A 17 10.25 -1.25 40.57
C ALA A 17 11.07 -2.52 40.45
N SER A 18 11.48 -2.87 39.23
CA SER A 18 12.37 -4.02 39.02
C SER A 18 13.65 -3.87 39.85
N SER A 19 14.09 -4.96 40.48
CA SER A 19 15.40 -5.05 41.10
C SER A 19 16.50 -5.37 40.09
N THR A 20 16.14 -5.83 38.89
CA THR A 20 17.05 -6.16 37.81
C THR A 20 17.84 -4.93 37.38
N ARG A 21 19.16 -5.09 37.26
CA ARG A 21 20.09 -4.12 36.71
C ARG A 21 20.98 -4.85 35.72
N PHE A 22 21.18 -4.28 34.55
CA PHE A 22 22.13 -4.80 33.57
C PHE A 22 23.46 -4.00 33.67
N PRO A 23 24.61 -4.65 33.43
CA PRO A 23 25.91 -3.99 33.38
C PRO A 23 26.11 -3.24 32.05
N GLY A 24 27.22 -2.52 31.94
CA GLY A 24 27.68 -1.90 30.70
C GLY A 24 27.32 -0.44 30.53
N ILE A 25 27.26 -0.01 29.26
CA ILE A 25 27.10 1.40 28.88
C ILE A 25 25.83 2.02 29.47
N ALA A 26 25.92 3.30 29.83
CA ALA A 26 24.72 4.08 30.12
C ALA A 26 23.88 4.23 28.85
N ILE A 27 22.56 4.10 28.95
CA ILE A 27 21.62 4.37 27.84
C ILE A 27 20.71 5.55 28.20
N GLY A 28 20.17 5.57 29.42
CA GLY A 28 19.15 6.54 29.77
C GLY A 28 18.62 6.43 31.19
N ARG A 29 17.33 6.72 31.36
CA ARG A 29 16.65 6.72 32.66
C ARG A 29 15.28 6.06 32.56
N SER A 30 14.97 5.16 33.49
CA SER A 30 13.61 4.60 33.65
C SER A 30 12.62 5.72 33.97
N LEU A 31 11.47 5.71 33.30
CA LEU A 31 10.32 6.56 33.59
C LEU A 31 9.35 5.91 34.59
N LEU A 32 9.56 4.64 34.95
CA LEU A 32 8.79 3.94 35.98
C LEU A 32 9.34 4.20 37.39
N ASP A 33 10.66 4.10 37.59
CA ASP A 33 11.28 4.28 38.92
C ASP A 33 12.30 5.42 39.01
N GLY A 34 12.61 6.07 37.89
CA GLY A 34 13.52 7.21 37.85
C GLY A 34 15.02 6.87 37.99
N ARG A 35 15.43 5.60 37.94
CA ARG A 35 16.85 5.19 38.03
C ARG A 35 17.56 5.22 36.67
N PRO A 36 18.90 5.34 36.65
CA PRO A 36 19.69 5.17 35.43
C PRO A 36 19.58 3.75 34.85
N PHE A 37 19.29 3.66 33.55
CA PHE A 37 19.28 2.42 32.79
C PHE A 37 20.58 2.27 31.99
N HIS A 38 21.21 1.11 32.17
CA HIS A 38 22.45 0.68 31.51
C HIS A 38 22.20 -0.66 30.83
N LEU A 39 22.87 -0.94 29.70
CA LEU A 39 22.85 -2.26 29.05
C LEU A 39 23.96 -2.39 27.99
N SER A 40 25.00 -3.16 28.31
CA SER A 40 25.84 -3.84 27.31
C SER A 40 25.48 -5.32 27.27
N PRO A 41 24.85 -5.83 26.19
CA PRO A 41 24.34 -7.19 26.13
C PRO A 41 25.39 -8.28 26.40
N VAL A 42 26.58 -8.14 25.84
CA VAL A 42 27.69 -9.10 26.00
C VAL A 42 28.23 -9.20 27.43
N GLN A 43 27.98 -8.18 28.27
CA GLN A 43 28.36 -8.19 29.69
C GLN A 43 27.27 -8.79 30.59
N THR A 44 26.06 -9.00 30.07
CA THR A 44 24.94 -9.58 30.83
C THR A 44 25.09 -11.10 30.92
N GLU A 45 24.74 -11.71 32.05
CA GLU A 45 24.80 -13.17 32.19
C GLU A 45 23.90 -13.87 31.16
N ALA A 46 24.45 -14.85 30.44
CA ALA A 46 23.74 -15.61 29.41
C ALA A 46 22.57 -16.47 29.94
N ALA A 47 22.38 -16.54 31.26
CA ALA A 47 21.18 -17.12 31.89
C ALA A 47 20.00 -16.12 31.97
N LEU A 48 20.29 -14.81 32.01
CA LEU A 48 19.32 -13.72 32.03
C LEU A 48 19.06 -13.15 30.62
N LEU A 49 20.11 -13.06 29.81
CA LEU A 49 20.05 -12.62 28.42
C LEU A 49 20.78 -13.64 27.50
N PRO A 50 20.13 -14.77 27.16
CA PRO A 50 20.71 -15.75 26.27
C PRO A 50 21.16 -15.25 24.88
N SER A 51 20.65 -14.11 24.36
CA SER A 51 21.00 -13.56 23.04
C SER A 51 21.25 -12.05 23.05
N THR A 52 22.30 -11.62 22.35
CA THR A 52 22.73 -10.22 22.25
C THR A 52 22.19 -9.48 21.03
N ASN A 53 21.33 -10.11 20.22
CA ASN A 53 20.66 -9.49 19.08
C ASN A 53 19.58 -8.50 19.56
N SER A 54 19.48 -7.33 18.93
CA SER A 54 18.51 -6.29 19.26
C SER A 54 17.62 -5.88 18.09
N LEU A 55 16.42 -5.38 18.43
CA LEU A 55 15.44 -4.84 17.48
C LEU A 55 15.03 -3.41 17.89
N ALA A 56 15.23 -2.46 17.00
CA ALA A 56 14.72 -1.09 17.11
C ALA A 56 13.46 -0.94 16.25
N LEU A 57 12.35 -0.52 16.87
CA LEU A 57 11.10 -0.17 16.18
C LEU A 57 10.67 1.24 16.57
N GLY A 58 10.00 1.94 15.65
CA GLY A 58 9.45 3.26 15.92
C GLY A 58 9.25 4.06 14.64
N GLY A 59 8.12 4.78 14.56
CA GLY A 59 7.82 5.65 13.43
C GLY A 59 8.81 6.82 13.29
N LEU A 60 8.70 7.56 12.18
CA LEU A 60 9.59 8.68 11.88
C LEU A 60 9.61 9.71 13.03
N GLY A 61 10.81 10.11 13.46
CA GLY A 61 11.01 11.03 14.59
C GLY A 61 10.85 10.41 15.98
N SER A 62 10.75 9.09 16.11
CA SER A 62 10.71 8.38 17.40
C SER A 62 12.03 8.41 18.19
N GLY A 63 13.17 8.65 17.53
CA GLY A 63 14.50 8.53 18.14
C GLY A 63 15.13 7.13 18.02
N LYS A 64 14.62 6.26 17.13
CA LYS A 64 15.13 4.89 16.88
C LYS A 64 16.65 4.88 16.63
N SER A 65 17.07 5.59 15.58
CA SER A 65 18.47 5.69 15.15
C SER A 65 19.32 6.44 16.17
N THR A 66 18.87 7.60 16.66
CA THR A 66 19.54 8.36 17.75
C THR A 66 19.94 7.46 18.93
N THR A 67 19.04 6.57 19.35
CA THR A 67 19.32 5.62 20.44
C THR A 67 20.31 4.53 20.03
N ALA A 68 20.18 3.96 18.83
CA ALA A 68 21.11 2.94 18.32
C ALA A 68 22.52 3.48 18.09
N LYS A 69 22.66 4.62 17.42
CA LYS A 69 23.91 5.37 17.23
C LYS A 69 24.62 5.66 18.54
N THR A 70 23.88 6.16 19.53
CA THR A 70 24.40 6.43 20.87
C THR A 70 24.91 5.16 21.55
N ARG A 71 24.17 4.03 21.44
CA ARG A 71 24.63 2.74 21.94
C ARG A 71 25.93 2.29 21.25
N ILE A 72 25.95 2.25 19.92
CA ILE A 72 27.14 1.81 19.16
C ILE A 72 28.35 2.70 19.47
N ARG A 73 28.17 4.03 19.57
CA ARG A 73 29.22 4.95 19.99
C ARG A 73 29.81 4.59 21.35
N ARG A 74 28.95 4.39 22.36
CA ARG A 74 29.37 4.05 23.73
C ARG A 74 30.00 2.67 23.81
N GLU A 75 29.48 1.67 23.10
CA GLU A 75 30.08 0.32 23.03
C GLU A 75 31.49 0.33 22.41
N ILE A 76 31.71 1.15 21.37
CA ILE A 76 33.04 1.34 20.77
C ILE A 76 33.99 2.04 21.75
N LEU A 77 33.57 3.17 22.35
CA LEU A 77 34.42 4.02 23.18
C LEU A 77 34.69 3.44 24.59
N GLU A 78 33.70 2.84 25.24
CA GLU A 78 33.80 2.34 26.62
C GLU A 78 34.30 0.89 26.68
N ASN A 79 33.89 0.05 25.72
CA ASN A 79 34.16 -1.40 25.74
C ASN A 79 35.10 -1.89 24.62
N GLY A 80 35.52 -1.03 23.68
CA GLY A 80 36.41 -1.44 22.59
C GLY A 80 35.77 -2.41 21.60
N HIS A 81 34.45 -2.29 21.39
CA HIS A 81 33.75 -3.04 20.35
C HIS A 81 34.07 -2.50 18.95
N GLN A 82 33.70 -3.25 17.91
CA GLN A 82 33.68 -2.78 16.53
C GLN A 82 32.28 -2.88 15.92
N ALA A 83 31.97 -2.02 14.94
CA ALA A 83 30.70 -2.05 14.23
C ALA A 83 30.84 -2.03 12.70
N VAL A 84 29.98 -2.80 12.02
CA VAL A 84 29.69 -2.66 10.59
C VAL A 84 28.24 -2.20 10.47
N VAL A 85 28.01 -1.11 9.76
CA VAL A 85 26.69 -0.54 9.49
C VAL A 85 26.35 -0.73 8.02
N ILE A 86 25.13 -1.18 7.77
CA ILE A 86 24.49 -1.13 6.46
C ILE A 86 23.48 0.03 6.49
N ASP A 87 23.85 1.13 5.85
CA ASP A 87 23.22 2.45 5.99
C ASP A 87 22.38 2.75 4.74
N SER A 88 21.15 2.23 4.77
CA SER A 88 20.15 2.31 3.71
C SER A 88 19.30 3.60 3.76
N PHE A 89 19.52 4.45 4.74
CA PHE A 89 18.79 5.69 4.97
C PHE A 89 19.75 6.88 5.02
N GLY A 90 19.38 8.02 4.43
CA GLY A 90 20.26 9.18 4.39
C GLY A 90 19.55 10.47 4.01
N GLU A 91 20.27 11.57 4.17
CA GLU A 91 19.84 12.94 3.91
C GLU A 91 20.91 13.70 3.11
N ASP A 92 20.49 14.56 2.18
CA ASP A 92 21.38 15.29 1.23
C ASP A 92 22.37 14.42 0.43
N ASN A 93 21.99 13.15 0.19
CA ASN A 93 22.83 12.12 -0.41
C ASN A 93 24.09 11.81 0.44
N ALA A 94 23.88 11.69 1.75
CA ALA A 94 24.83 11.09 2.68
C ALA A 94 24.07 10.21 3.70
N GLY A 95 24.63 9.05 4.01
CA GLY A 95 24.08 8.07 4.94
C GLY A 95 23.96 8.62 6.36
N GLU A 96 22.91 8.21 7.07
CA GLU A 96 22.58 8.75 8.39
C GLU A 96 23.73 8.58 9.39
N TRP A 97 24.53 7.52 9.26
CA TRP A 97 25.62 7.19 10.18
C TRP A 97 26.94 7.88 9.85
N ALA A 98 27.08 8.50 8.67
CA ALA A 98 28.33 9.09 8.21
C ALA A 98 28.99 10.11 9.18
N PRO A 99 28.25 10.98 9.91
CA PRO A 99 28.85 11.88 10.91
C PRO A 99 29.44 11.13 12.11
N LEU A 100 28.75 10.09 12.59
CA LEU A 100 29.20 9.26 13.73
C LEU A 100 30.42 8.42 13.35
N VAL A 101 30.41 7.83 12.16
CA VAL A 101 31.52 7.01 11.65
C VAL A 101 32.81 7.84 11.60
N ARG A 102 32.72 9.08 11.11
CA ARG A 102 33.84 10.02 11.02
C ARG A 102 34.32 10.54 12.39
N SER A 103 33.48 10.55 13.43
CA SER A 103 33.89 10.93 14.79
C SER A 103 34.49 9.80 15.63
N LEU A 104 34.58 8.59 15.06
CA LEU A 104 35.16 7.39 15.67
C LEU A 104 36.35 6.85 14.86
N ASP A 105 37.01 7.71 14.07
CA ASP A 105 38.10 7.36 13.13
C ASP A 105 37.76 6.18 12.19
N GLY A 106 36.47 6.03 11.88
CA GLY A 106 35.93 4.98 11.02
C GLY A 106 35.81 5.38 9.55
N ARG A 107 35.43 4.41 8.71
CA ARG A 107 35.31 4.58 7.24
C ARG A 107 33.86 4.55 6.76
N VAL A 108 33.47 5.56 5.98
CA VAL A 108 32.25 5.52 5.16
C VAL A 108 32.62 4.98 3.78
N ILE A 109 31.79 4.08 3.26
CA ILE A 109 31.97 3.38 1.99
C ILE A 109 30.70 3.59 1.16
N GLU A 110 30.72 4.63 0.32
CA GLU A 110 29.61 5.00 -0.56
C GLU A 110 29.46 4.00 -1.72
N ALA A 111 28.22 3.56 -1.98
CA ALA A 111 27.91 2.67 -3.10
C ALA A 111 28.24 3.33 -4.45
N GLY A 112 29.07 2.66 -5.26
CA GLY A 112 29.58 3.19 -6.53
C GLY A 112 30.96 3.86 -6.41
N THR A 113 31.32 4.38 -5.24
CA THR A 113 32.66 4.94 -4.96
C THR A 113 33.66 3.84 -4.60
N PHE A 114 33.19 2.75 -4.00
CA PHE A 114 33.96 1.53 -3.74
C PHE A 114 33.25 0.31 -4.36
N THR A 115 34.05 -0.62 -4.91
CA THR A 115 33.54 -1.88 -5.47
C THR A 115 33.92 -3.06 -4.59
N LEU A 116 32.91 -3.70 -4.01
CA LEU A 116 33.10 -4.90 -3.19
C LEU A 116 33.28 -6.10 -4.12
N ASN A 117 34.21 -7.02 -3.83
CA ASN A 117 34.46 -8.18 -4.69
C ASN A 117 33.65 -9.41 -4.23
N PRO A 118 32.54 -9.79 -4.93
CA PRO A 118 31.72 -10.93 -4.53
C PRO A 118 32.35 -12.29 -4.83
N VAL A 119 33.42 -12.34 -5.64
CA VAL A 119 34.13 -13.56 -6.04
C VAL A 119 35.52 -13.68 -5.41
N SER A 120 35.80 -12.89 -4.36
CA SER A 120 37.06 -12.91 -3.63
C SER A 120 37.43 -14.31 -3.15
N THR A 121 38.70 -14.69 -3.33
CA THR A 121 39.26 -15.98 -2.90
C THR A 121 39.43 -16.10 -1.39
N LEU A 122 39.15 -15.03 -0.63
CA LEU A 122 39.04 -15.06 0.83
C LEU A 122 37.70 -15.65 1.31
N PHE A 123 36.70 -15.77 0.44
CA PHE A 123 35.46 -16.48 0.74
C PHE A 123 35.63 -18.00 0.55
N PRO A 124 35.06 -18.84 1.43
CA PRO A 124 34.95 -20.28 1.18
C PRO A 124 34.26 -20.58 -0.16
N PRO A 125 34.65 -21.62 -0.92
CA PRO A 125 34.13 -21.86 -2.27
C PRO A 125 32.59 -21.95 -2.33
N GLU A 126 31.97 -22.57 -1.35
CA GLU A 126 30.52 -22.76 -1.23
C GLU A 126 29.79 -21.46 -0.93
N VAL A 127 30.41 -20.61 -0.09
CA VAL A 127 29.92 -19.27 0.27
C VAL A 127 30.02 -18.33 -0.93
N ARG A 128 31.10 -18.44 -1.70
CA ARG A 128 31.31 -17.69 -2.94
C ARG A 128 30.29 -18.09 -4.03
N GLU A 129 30.00 -19.39 -4.17
CA GLU A 129 28.91 -19.86 -5.02
C GLU A 129 27.55 -19.32 -4.55
N GLN A 130 27.25 -19.41 -3.25
CA GLN A 130 25.99 -18.94 -2.70
C GLN A 130 25.79 -17.44 -2.91
N LEU A 131 26.81 -16.60 -2.65
CA LEU A 131 26.72 -15.15 -2.85
C LEU A 131 26.45 -14.80 -4.32
N VAL A 132 27.20 -15.38 -5.27
CA VAL A 132 26.97 -15.11 -6.70
C VAL A 132 25.58 -15.58 -7.14
N ARG A 133 25.10 -16.72 -6.61
CA ARG A 133 23.72 -17.16 -6.87
C ARG A 133 22.69 -16.18 -6.32
N SER A 134 22.87 -15.66 -5.11
CA SER A 134 21.99 -14.62 -4.55
C SER A 134 22.03 -13.33 -5.36
N LEU A 135 23.19 -12.92 -5.89
CA LEU A 135 23.30 -11.75 -6.79
C LEU A 135 22.52 -11.96 -8.09
N ILE A 136 22.60 -13.14 -8.71
CA ILE A 136 21.82 -13.44 -9.93
C ILE A 136 20.32 -13.45 -9.60
N LEU A 137 19.90 -14.12 -8.53
CA LEU A 137 18.48 -14.17 -8.14
C LEU A 137 17.87 -12.81 -7.77
N ALA A 138 18.68 -11.85 -7.33
CA ALA A 138 18.21 -10.49 -6.99
C ALA A 138 17.87 -9.63 -8.22
N VAL A 139 18.36 -9.98 -9.41
CA VAL A 139 18.15 -9.20 -10.66
C VAL A 139 17.51 -10.00 -11.80
N GLU A 140 17.71 -11.32 -11.84
CA GLU A 140 17.14 -12.25 -12.81
C GLU A 140 16.76 -13.59 -12.12
N PRO A 141 15.63 -13.66 -11.40
CA PRO A 141 15.21 -14.87 -10.69
C PRO A 141 15.11 -16.13 -11.57
N GLY A 142 14.82 -15.97 -12.87
CA GLY A 142 14.71 -17.06 -13.84
C GLY A 142 16.03 -17.58 -14.41
N ALA A 143 17.16 -16.91 -14.18
CA ALA A 143 18.43 -17.24 -14.82
C ALA A 143 19.09 -18.53 -14.30
N LEU A 144 18.78 -18.97 -13.07
CA LEU A 144 19.42 -20.12 -12.43
C LEU A 144 18.61 -21.42 -12.54
N THR A 145 18.75 -22.07 -13.69
CA THR A 145 18.38 -23.49 -13.86
C THR A 145 19.40 -24.43 -13.17
N HIS A 146 19.09 -25.73 -13.10
CA HIS A 146 20.05 -26.75 -12.65
C HIS A 146 21.32 -26.76 -13.54
N GLN A 147 21.13 -26.58 -14.85
CA GLN A 147 22.19 -26.48 -15.85
C GLN A 147 23.05 -25.23 -15.63
N ALA A 148 22.43 -24.06 -15.48
CA ALA A 148 23.13 -22.80 -15.23
C ALA A 148 23.87 -22.80 -13.89
N THR A 149 23.31 -23.43 -12.86
CA THR A 149 24.00 -23.63 -11.57
C THR A 149 25.26 -24.49 -11.75
N HIS A 150 25.22 -25.53 -12.59
CA HIS A 150 26.40 -26.36 -12.86
C HIS A 150 27.45 -25.64 -13.73
N ALA A 151 27.03 -24.83 -14.71
CA ALA A 151 27.93 -23.98 -15.49
C ALA A 151 28.60 -22.91 -14.62
N LEU A 152 27.86 -22.31 -13.68
CA LEU A 152 28.39 -21.38 -12.67
C LEU A 152 29.41 -22.05 -11.74
N GLN A 153 29.14 -23.28 -11.29
CA GLN A 153 30.10 -24.07 -10.52
C GLN A 153 31.38 -24.36 -11.29
N HIS A 154 31.29 -24.67 -12.59
CA HIS A 154 32.48 -24.83 -13.45
C HIS A 154 33.26 -23.52 -13.59
N ALA A 155 32.57 -22.42 -13.95
CA ALA A 155 33.16 -21.11 -14.15
C ALA A 155 33.83 -20.54 -12.88
N LEU A 156 33.27 -20.78 -11.69
CA LEU A 156 33.86 -20.36 -10.40
C LEU A 156 35.20 -21.05 -10.07
N ASN A 157 35.52 -22.17 -10.72
CA ASN A 157 36.81 -22.84 -10.57
C ASN A 157 37.86 -22.36 -11.59
N HIS A 158 37.48 -21.54 -12.57
CA HIS A 158 38.38 -21.01 -13.59
C HIS A 158 39.30 -19.90 -13.01
N PRO A 159 40.59 -19.81 -13.39
CA PRO A 159 41.52 -18.83 -12.80
C PRO A 159 41.13 -17.35 -12.96
N LYS A 160 40.26 -17.01 -13.92
CA LYS A 160 39.70 -15.65 -14.05
C LYS A 160 38.62 -15.30 -13.01
N ALA A 161 38.03 -16.28 -12.31
CA ALA A 161 36.93 -16.05 -11.36
C ALA A 161 37.38 -15.44 -10.01
N THR A 162 38.24 -14.42 -10.09
CA THR A 162 38.75 -13.58 -9.00
C THR A 162 38.20 -12.14 -9.08
N SER A 163 37.55 -11.77 -10.19
CA SER A 163 36.73 -10.57 -10.36
C SER A 163 35.42 -10.92 -11.07
N LEU A 164 34.39 -10.08 -10.95
CA LEU A 164 33.08 -10.41 -11.53
C LEU A 164 33.11 -10.49 -13.07
N ASN A 165 33.82 -9.57 -13.71
CA ASN A 165 34.11 -9.61 -15.15
C ASN A 165 34.81 -10.92 -15.55
N GLY A 166 35.80 -11.36 -14.77
CA GLY A 166 36.53 -12.60 -15.03
C GLY A 166 35.70 -13.88 -14.82
N LEU A 167 34.62 -13.82 -14.03
CA LEU A 167 33.63 -14.88 -13.93
C LEU A 167 32.65 -14.88 -15.13
N VAL A 168 32.21 -13.72 -15.61
CA VAL A 168 31.38 -13.61 -16.84
C VAL A 168 32.17 -14.15 -18.04
N ASP A 169 33.44 -13.76 -18.18
CA ASP A 169 34.39 -14.34 -19.15
C ASP A 169 34.40 -15.87 -19.12
N ALA A 170 34.41 -16.47 -17.91
CA ALA A 170 34.48 -17.91 -17.70
C ALA A 170 33.14 -18.64 -17.94
N LEU A 171 32.01 -17.92 -17.93
CA LEU A 171 30.69 -18.44 -18.31
C LEU A 171 30.47 -18.39 -19.83
N VAL A 172 30.93 -17.31 -20.48
CA VAL A 172 30.78 -17.11 -21.92
C VAL A 172 31.79 -17.97 -22.71
N SER A 173 33.05 -18.03 -22.24
CA SER A 173 34.14 -18.82 -22.83
C SER A 173 34.74 -19.82 -21.83
N PRO A 174 33.99 -20.86 -21.42
CA PRO A 174 34.47 -21.91 -20.52
C PRO A 174 35.49 -22.83 -21.21
N GLU A 175 36.43 -23.37 -20.42
CA GLU A 175 37.29 -24.48 -20.85
C GLU A 175 36.53 -25.82 -20.78
N ASP A 176 36.98 -26.84 -21.53
CA ASP A 176 36.44 -28.20 -21.45
C ASP A 176 36.59 -28.79 -20.03
N GLY A 177 35.53 -29.42 -19.52
CA GLY A 177 35.52 -30.08 -18.20
C GLY A 177 34.99 -31.51 -18.26
N ARG A 178 34.10 -31.87 -17.32
CA ARG A 178 33.30 -33.09 -17.43
C ARG A 178 32.31 -33.05 -18.62
N TRP A 179 31.99 -31.84 -19.09
CA TRP A 179 31.19 -31.56 -20.28
C TRP A 179 32.01 -30.70 -21.25
N PRO A 180 31.74 -30.77 -22.57
CA PRO A 180 32.39 -29.91 -23.54
C PRO A 180 32.03 -28.43 -23.34
N ALA A 181 32.99 -27.54 -23.61
CA ALA A 181 32.88 -26.09 -23.49
C ALA A 181 31.60 -25.53 -24.13
N ALA A 182 31.30 -25.93 -25.37
CA ALA A 182 30.10 -25.47 -26.10
C ALA A 182 28.78 -25.75 -25.34
N LYS A 183 28.72 -26.84 -24.56
CA LYS A 183 27.56 -27.18 -23.73
C LYS A 183 27.54 -26.43 -22.41
N LEU A 184 28.72 -26.10 -21.87
CA LEU A 184 28.86 -25.25 -20.70
C LEU A 184 28.48 -23.79 -21.03
N THR A 185 28.76 -23.30 -22.24
CA THR A 185 28.25 -22.01 -22.75
C THR A 185 26.73 -22.01 -22.88
N GLU A 186 26.14 -23.01 -23.55
CA GLU A 186 24.68 -23.20 -23.67
C GLU A 186 23.98 -23.17 -22.29
N TRP A 187 24.61 -23.78 -21.28
CA TRP A 187 24.09 -23.81 -19.92
C TRP A 187 24.35 -22.53 -19.12
N GLY A 188 25.49 -21.86 -19.37
CA GLY A 188 25.94 -20.67 -18.66
C GLY A 188 25.31 -19.36 -19.15
N GLU A 189 24.76 -19.32 -20.38
CA GLU A 189 24.22 -18.11 -21.03
C GLU A 189 23.30 -17.29 -20.12
N GLY A 190 22.28 -17.93 -19.50
CA GLY A 190 21.36 -17.24 -18.60
C GLY A 190 22.04 -16.64 -17.36
N ALA A 191 23.01 -17.35 -16.78
CA ALA A 191 23.78 -16.84 -15.64
C ALA A 191 24.74 -15.70 -16.05
N ALA A 192 25.33 -15.77 -17.24
CA ALA A 192 26.17 -14.70 -17.79
C ALA A 192 25.35 -13.42 -18.02
N ILE A 193 24.14 -13.53 -18.59
CA ILE A 193 23.21 -12.41 -18.80
C ILE A 193 22.72 -11.85 -17.44
N GLY A 194 22.43 -12.72 -16.47
CA GLY A 194 22.08 -12.28 -15.11
C GLY A 194 23.20 -11.48 -14.43
N LEU A 195 24.45 -11.89 -14.62
CA LEU A 195 25.62 -11.16 -14.10
C LEU A 195 25.97 -9.91 -14.92
N SER A 196 25.70 -9.87 -16.23
CA SER A 196 26.05 -8.71 -17.06
C SER A 196 25.31 -7.43 -16.67
N ARG A 197 24.17 -7.54 -15.97
CA ARG A 197 23.50 -6.40 -15.31
C ARG A 197 24.41 -5.62 -14.35
N TYR A 198 25.41 -6.28 -13.76
CA TYR A 198 26.39 -5.70 -12.82
C TYR A 198 27.73 -5.31 -13.47
N THR A 199 27.99 -5.63 -14.74
CA THR A 199 29.27 -5.34 -15.42
C THR A 199 29.10 -4.40 -16.62
N GLU A 200 27.99 -4.55 -17.34
CA GLU A 200 27.67 -3.80 -18.56
C GLU A 200 26.36 -3.01 -18.41
N GLY A 201 25.43 -3.52 -17.60
CA GLY A 201 24.09 -2.98 -17.40
C GLY A 201 23.99 -1.85 -16.36
N SER A 202 22.77 -1.66 -15.86
CA SER A 202 22.41 -0.53 -14.97
C SER A 202 23.01 -0.59 -13.56
N LEU A 203 23.63 -1.72 -13.17
CA LEU A 203 24.22 -1.91 -11.84
C LEU A 203 25.76 -2.02 -11.87
N ARG A 204 26.39 -1.61 -12.98
CA ARG A 204 27.84 -1.41 -13.09
C ARG A 204 28.35 -0.36 -12.09
N GLY A 205 29.60 -0.49 -11.67
CA GLY A 205 30.22 0.28 -10.60
C GLY A 205 29.97 -0.26 -9.19
N LEU A 206 29.31 -1.41 -9.01
CA LEU A 206 29.04 -2.00 -7.69
C LEU A 206 29.99 -3.15 -7.32
N PHE A 207 30.34 -4.00 -8.29
CA PHE A 207 31.04 -5.28 -8.07
C PHE A 207 32.13 -5.60 -9.12
N ASP A 208 32.31 -4.71 -10.09
CA ASP A 208 32.94 -4.91 -11.40
C ASP A 208 34.11 -3.95 -11.66
N GLY A 209 34.41 -3.06 -10.71
CA GLY A 209 35.50 -2.08 -10.81
C GLY A 209 36.89 -2.72 -10.91
N PRO A 210 37.88 -2.01 -11.46
CA PRO A 210 39.24 -2.53 -11.63
C PRO A 210 39.91 -2.88 -10.30
N ASP A 211 39.62 -2.10 -9.24
CA ASP A 211 40.16 -2.26 -7.89
C ASP A 211 39.21 -3.01 -6.95
N ALA A 212 38.26 -3.80 -7.50
CA ALA A 212 37.25 -4.51 -6.73
C ALA A 212 37.87 -5.45 -5.69
N SER A 213 37.63 -5.15 -4.42
CA SER A 213 38.38 -5.69 -3.28
C SER A 213 37.48 -5.96 -2.08
N LEU A 214 38.05 -6.36 -0.94
CA LEU A 214 37.34 -6.47 0.34
C LEU A 214 37.85 -5.36 1.28
N PRO A 215 36.97 -4.65 2.00
CA PRO A 215 37.36 -3.55 2.88
C PRO A 215 38.10 -4.01 4.15
N GLU A 216 38.71 -3.04 4.83
CA GLU A 216 39.49 -3.21 6.06
C GLU A 216 38.69 -3.87 7.19
N THR A 217 39.37 -4.55 8.12
CA THR A 217 38.72 -5.35 9.18
C THR A 217 39.09 -4.96 10.61
N ASP A 218 39.96 -3.96 10.75
CA ASP A 218 40.56 -3.47 12.00
C ASP A 218 40.07 -2.07 12.43
N LEU A 219 39.31 -1.36 11.59
CA LEU A 219 38.71 -0.05 11.91
C LEU A 219 37.64 -0.13 13.03
N PRO A 220 37.46 0.91 13.87
CA PRO A 220 36.44 0.91 14.94
C PRO A 220 35.01 0.79 14.42
N ILE A 221 34.70 1.48 13.32
CA ILE A 221 33.41 1.41 12.65
C ILE A 221 33.56 1.58 11.14
N ILE A 222 32.77 0.82 10.38
CA ILE A 222 32.63 0.94 8.93
C ILE A 222 31.15 1.08 8.60
N SER A 223 30.78 2.05 7.77
CA SER A 223 29.43 2.18 7.23
C SER A 223 29.42 2.01 5.72
N PHE A 224 28.53 1.16 5.21
CA PHE A 224 28.24 1.01 3.80
C PHE A 224 27.02 1.87 3.47
N ASP A 225 27.26 3.00 2.82
CA ASP A 225 26.29 4.05 2.54
C ASP A 225 25.60 3.80 1.20
N PHE A 226 24.31 3.45 1.26
CA PHE A 226 23.47 3.18 0.10
C PHE A 226 22.50 4.34 -0.18
N SER A 227 22.63 5.48 0.50
CA SER A 227 21.67 6.61 0.41
C SER A 227 21.59 7.26 -0.98
N HIS A 228 22.63 7.07 -1.82
CA HIS A 228 22.66 7.47 -3.24
C HIS A 228 21.79 6.58 -4.16
N LEU A 229 21.32 5.41 -3.69
CA LEU A 229 20.55 4.46 -4.49
C LEU A 229 19.05 4.68 -4.33
N ASP A 230 18.28 4.44 -5.40
CA ASP A 230 16.82 4.38 -5.28
C ASP A 230 16.40 3.26 -4.30
N ARG A 231 15.45 3.55 -3.41
CA ARG A 231 15.04 2.64 -2.32
C ARG A 231 14.39 1.34 -2.80
N ASN A 232 13.93 1.29 -4.06
CA ASN A 232 13.39 0.09 -4.71
C ASN A 232 14.41 -0.57 -5.64
N SER A 233 15.67 -0.11 -5.66
CA SER A 233 16.71 -0.65 -6.54
C SER A 233 17.09 -2.09 -6.16
N PRO A 234 17.14 -3.03 -7.13
CA PRO A 234 17.62 -4.39 -6.87
C PRO A 234 19.12 -4.44 -6.52
N ALA A 235 19.84 -3.32 -6.62
CA ALA A 235 21.17 -3.16 -6.03
C ALA A 235 21.18 -3.36 -4.51
N ILE A 236 20.14 -2.92 -3.79
CA ILE A 236 20.19 -2.87 -2.32
C ILE A 236 20.25 -4.27 -1.70
N PRO A 237 19.32 -5.23 -1.96
CA PRO A 237 19.44 -6.59 -1.41
C PRO A 237 20.75 -7.28 -1.80
N SER A 238 21.26 -6.98 -3.00
CA SER A 238 22.51 -7.50 -3.55
C SER A 238 23.74 -7.02 -2.77
N LEU A 239 23.81 -5.71 -2.49
CA LEU A 239 24.86 -5.10 -1.67
C LEU A 239 24.73 -5.54 -0.20
N MET A 240 23.53 -5.55 0.37
CA MET A 240 23.30 -6.02 1.74
C MET A 240 23.77 -7.47 1.92
N ALA A 241 23.54 -8.34 0.93
CA ALA A 241 24.02 -9.73 0.94
C ALA A 241 25.55 -9.83 0.84
N ALA A 242 26.17 -9.07 -0.06
CA ALA A 242 27.62 -9.08 -0.25
C ALA A 242 28.36 -8.53 0.99
N VAL A 243 27.88 -7.43 1.58
CA VAL A 243 28.41 -6.87 2.83
C VAL A 243 28.22 -7.84 3.99
N SER A 244 27.03 -8.44 4.14
CA SER A 244 26.79 -9.43 5.22
C SER A 244 27.62 -10.70 5.06
N CYS A 245 27.92 -11.11 3.82
CA CYS A 245 28.81 -12.23 3.51
C CYS A 245 30.28 -11.91 3.86
N TRP A 246 30.78 -10.74 3.46
CA TRP A 246 32.09 -10.24 3.86
C TRP A 246 32.21 -10.12 5.38
N ALA A 247 31.18 -9.58 6.03
CA ALA A 247 31.11 -9.45 7.47
C ALA A 247 31.33 -10.83 8.13
N GLU A 248 30.49 -11.81 7.80
CA GLU A 248 30.51 -13.14 8.44
C GLU A 248 31.79 -13.95 8.17
N HIS A 249 32.27 -13.95 6.92
CA HIS A 249 33.31 -14.89 6.50
C HIS A 249 34.73 -14.30 6.52
N VAL A 250 34.87 -12.97 6.60
CA VAL A 250 36.16 -12.28 6.63
C VAL A 250 36.29 -11.40 7.88
N TRP A 251 35.44 -10.39 8.06
CA TRP A 251 35.57 -9.44 9.18
C TRP A 251 35.44 -10.11 10.56
N LEU A 252 34.40 -10.93 10.82
CA LEU A 252 34.23 -11.62 12.12
C LEU A 252 35.43 -12.52 12.48
N ARG A 253 36.25 -12.93 11.50
CA ARG A 253 37.42 -13.80 11.68
C ARG A 253 38.75 -13.05 11.82
N GLN A 254 38.81 -11.82 11.34
CA GLN A 254 40.02 -10.98 11.34
C GLN A 254 39.97 -9.87 12.40
N SER A 255 38.76 -9.44 12.77
CA SER A 255 38.49 -8.48 13.85
C SER A 255 39.08 -8.93 15.18
N THR A 256 39.89 -8.06 15.78
CA THR A 256 40.50 -8.24 17.11
C THR A 256 39.62 -7.73 18.25
N ALA A 257 38.48 -7.09 17.96
CA ALA A 257 37.59 -6.50 18.95
C ALA A 257 36.89 -7.55 19.84
N VAL A 258 36.69 -7.22 21.12
CA VAL A 258 36.14 -8.16 22.13
C VAL A 258 34.71 -8.61 21.80
N HIS A 259 33.91 -7.72 21.20
CA HIS A 259 32.58 -7.99 20.67
C HIS A 259 32.34 -7.11 19.43
N LYS A 260 31.40 -7.52 18.58
CA LYS A 260 31.15 -6.92 17.26
C LYS A 260 29.66 -6.63 17.08
N HIS A 261 29.33 -5.62 16.28
CA HIS A 261 27.96 -5.24 15.94
C HIS A 261 27.76 -5.21 14.42
N LEU A 262 26.76 -5.91 13.90
CA LEU A 262 26.27 -5.74 12.52
C LEU A 262 24.93 -5.00 12.60
N VAL A 263 24.96 -3.72 12.22
CA VAL A 263 23.81 -2.81 12.26
C VAL A 263 23.12 -2.83 10.90
N LEU A 264 21.81 -3.03 10.89
CA LEU A 264 21.01 -3.17 9.66
C LEU A 264 19.86 -2.14 9.67
N GLU A 265 20.02 -1.02 8.98
CA GLU A 265 18.92 -0.06 8.74
C GLU A 265 17.96 -0.59 7.65
N GLU A 266 16.66 -0.28 7.80
CA GLU A 266 15.56 -0.74 6.93
C GLU A 266 15.62 -2.23 6.56
N ALA A 267 15.95 -3.06 7.57
CA ALA A 267 16.29 -4.47 7.38
C ALA A 267 15.21 -5.34 6.71
N TRP A 268 13.96 -4.85 6.59
CA TRP A 268 12.90 -5.50 5.81
C TRP A 268 13.35 -5.80 4.36
N GLN A 269 14.17 -4.95 3.75
CA GLN A 269 14.67 -5.14 2.38
C GLN A 269 15.44 -6.47 2.22
N ILE A 270 16.32 -6.80 3.17
CA ILE A 270 17.09 -8.07 3.16
C ILE A 270 16.30 -9.25 3.77
N LEU A 271 15.38 -8.98 4.70
CA LEU A 271 14.57 -9.98 5.40
C LEU A 271 13.39 -10.52 4.57
N LEU A 272 12.82 -9.71 3.66
CA LEU A 272 11.78 -10.15 2.71
C LEU A 272 12.35 -10.90 1.50
N SER A 273 13.57 -10.55 1.07
CA SER A 273 14.20 -11.17 -0.11
C SER A 273 14.49 -12.67 0.13
N PRO A 274 13.92 -13.59 -0.68
CA PRO A 274 14.14 -15.03 -0.50
C PRO A 274 15.60 -15.45 -0.69
N ALA A 275 16.34 -14.74 -1.54
CA ALA A 275 17.74 -15.03 -1.86
C ALA A 275 18.73 -14.66 -0.73
N THR A 276 18.28 -13.92 0.30
CA THR A 276 19.16 -13.28 1.29
C THR A 276 18.67 -13.43 2.74
N SER A 277 17.37 -13.64 2.96
CA SER A 277 16.79 -13.84 4.29
C SER A 277 17.37 -15.05 5.04
N GLU A 278 17.78 -16.11 4.33
CA GLU A 278 18.48 -17.25 4.93
C GLU A 278 19.86 -16.87 5.52
N LEU A 279 20.55 -15.91 4.91
CA LEU A 279 21.85 -15.41 5.36
C LEU A 279 21.69 -14.66 6.71
N ILE A 280 20.73 -13.75 6.80
CA ILE A 280 20.44 -13.02 8.04
C ILE A 280 19.86 -13.96 9.11
N GLN A 281 19.02 -14.93 8.75
CA GLN A 281 18.55 -15.95 9.69
C GLN A 281 19.71 -16.78 10.26
N ARG A 282 20.69 -17.15 9.43
CA ARG A 282 21.90 -17.89 9.84
C ARG A 282 22.76 -17.05 10.78
N LEU A 283 22.95 -15.76 10.48
CA LEU A 283 23.63 -14.81 11.36
C LEU A 283 22.90 -14.65 12.72
N LEU A 284 21.60 -14.37 12.74
CA LEU A 284 20.80 -14.26 13.97
C LEU A 284 20.90 -15.50 14.86
N LYS A 285 20.93 -16.71 14.27
CA LYS A 285 21.07 -17.98 15.00
C LYS A 285 22.48 -18.24 15.54
N ASN A 286 23.52 -17.76 14.84
CA ASN A 286 24.92 -18.06 15.14
C ASN A 286 25.66 -16.93 15.86
N SER A 287 25.11 -15.71 15.91
CA SER A 287 25.76 -14.48 16.41
C SER A 287 26.52 -14.66 17.72
N ARG A 288 25.89 -15.34 18.68
CA ARG A 288 26.44 -15.72 19.99
C ARG A 288 27.76 -16.50 19.94
N LYS A 289 27.93 -17.40 18.95
CA LYS A 289 29.18 -18.16 18.74
C LYS A 289 30.25 -17.35 18.02
N ALA A 290 29.89 -16.22 17.41
CA ALA A 290 30.79 -15.37 16.63
C ALA A 290 31.21 -14.08 17.39
N GLY A 291 30.76 -13.88 18.63
CA GLY A 291 30.99 -12.64 19.37
C GLY A 291 30.35 -11.43 18.67
N LEU A 292 29.11 -11.62 18.18
CA LEU A 292 28.37 -10.66 17.36
C LEU A 292 27.01 -10.34 17.98
N SER A 293 26.62 -9.07 17.93
CA SER A 293 25.24 -8.61 17.99
C SER A 293 24.76 -8.24 16.59
N LEU A 294 23.55 -8.66 16.21
CA LEU A 294 22.83 -7.99 15.13
C LEU A 294 21.92 -6.95 15.75
N ASP A 295 22.08 -5.69 15.37
CA ASP A 295 21.24 -4.57 15.80
C ASP A 295 20.36 -4.17 14.60
N VAL A 296 19.10 -4.60 14.62
CA VAL A 296 18.16 -4.51 13.50
C VAL A 296 17.27 -3.28 13.66
N LEU A 297 17.28 -2.35 12.71
CA LEU A 297 16.46 -1.13 12.76
C LEU A 297 15.38 -1.11 11.67
N MET A 298 14.15 -0.81 12.09
CA MET A 298 12.97 -0.78 11.23
C MET A 298 11.97 0.28 11.71
N HIS A 299 11.08 0.74 10.83
CA HIS A 299 10.02 1.68 11.19
C HIS A 299 8.84 0.98 11.87
N THR A 300 8.31 -0.08 11.26
CA THR A 300 7.23 -0.92 11.78
C THR A 300 7.60 -2.40 11.72
N LEU A 301 6.88 -3.25 12.46
CA LEU A 301 6.93 -4.70 12.29
C LEU A 301 6.09 -5.15 11.08
N SER A 302 5.05 -4.41 10.73
CA SER A 302 4.24 -4.62 9.51
C SER A 302 5.05 -4.57 8.21
N ASP A 303 6.20 -3.88 8.18
CA ASP A 303 7.14 -3.88 7.05
C ASP A 303 7.72 -5.28 6.74
N LEU A 304 7.64 -6.25 7.66
CA LEU A 304 8.03 -7.66 7.44
C LEU A 304 6.89 -8.53 6.84
N GLY A 305 5.69 -7.98 6.67
CA GLY A 305 4.51 -8.76 6.32
C GLY A 305 4.22 -9.88 7.33
N GLU A 306 3.77 -11.03 6.84
CA GLU A 306 3.44 -12.19 7.68
C GLU A 306 4.37 -13.39 7.45
N GLY A 307 4.53 -14.21 8.49
CA GLY A 307 5.29 -15.46 8.45
C GLY A 307 6.79 -15.29 8.73
N ARG A 308 7.63 -16.01 7.97
CA ARG A 308 9.04 -16.28 8.35
C ARG A 308 9.89 -15.04 8.61
N ALA A 309 9.71 -13.95 7.85
CA ALA A 309 10.46 -12.72 8.08
C ALA A 309 10.10 -12.11 9.44
N ARG A 310 8.80 -12.03 9.75
CA ARG A 310 8.26 -11.57 11.04
C ARG A 310 8.71 -12.42 12.22
N ASP A 311 8.83 -13.74 12.04
CA ASP A 311 9.34 -14.63 13.08
C ASP A 311 10.84 -14.42 13.39
N LEU A 312 11.63 -13.80 12.49
CA LEU A 312 13.04 -13.48 12.78
C LEU A 312 13.19 -12.39 13.84
N ALA A 313 12.23 -11.49 13.98
CA ALA A 313 12.20 -10.51 15.06
C ALA A 313 12.09 -11.18 16.46
N ARG A 314 11.62 -12.44 16.54
CA ARG A 314 11.63 -13.23 17.79
C ARG A 314 13.02 -13.74 18.19
N LEU A 315 14.04 -13.62 17.32
CA LEU A 315 15.44 -13.97 17.61
C LEU A 315 16.23 -12.79 18.23
N CYS A 316 15.58 -11.64 18.40
CA CYS A 316 16.07 -10.50 19.17
C CYS A 316 15.46 -10.56 20.57
N GLU A 317 16.29 -10.84 21.58
CA GLU A 317 15.86 -10.86 22.99
C GLU A 317 15.88 -9.46 23.63
N ILE A 318 16.48 -8.49 22.94
CA ILE A 318 16.44 -7.08 23.26
C ILE A 318 15.52 -6.40 22.23
N ALA A 319 14.61 -5.56 22.70
CA ALA A 319 13.86 -4.66 21.83
C ALA A 319 13.75 -3.28 22.45
N HIS A 320 13.88 -2.23 21.64
CA HIS A 320 13.49 -0.88 22.04
C HIS A 320 12.48 -0.31 21.04
N VAL A 321 11.27 -0.08 21.55
CA VAL A 321 10.08 0.28 20.77
C VAL A 321 9.71 1.72 21.10
N GLY A 322 10.11 2.64 20.23
CA GLY A 322 9.68 4.04 20.27
C GLY A 322 8.23 4.20 19.80
N ARG A 323 7.77 5.44 19.63
CA ARG A 323 6.37 5.73 19.27
C ARG A 323 5.93 5.03 17.97
N LEU A 324 4.82 4.30 18.05
CA LEU A 324 4.10 3.65 16.94
C LEU A 324 2.60 4.02 17.01
N ASN A 325 1.81 3.69 16.00
CA ASN A 325 0.34 3.81 16.09
C ASN A 325 -0.26 2.69 16.99
N PRO A 326 -1.53 2.77 17.41
CA PRO A 326 -2.12 1.78 18.32
C PRO A 326 -2.19 0.34 17.78
N GLU A 327 -2.46 0.17 16.48
CA GLU A 327 -2.49 -1.14 15.82
C GLU A 327 -1.12 -1.79 15.83
N GLU A 328 -0.11 -1.05 15.39
CA GLU A 328 1.28 -1.49 15.31
C GLU A 328 1.87 -1.75 16.71
N ALA A 329 1.50 -0.93 17.71
CA ALA A 329 1.81 -1.19 19.11
C ALA A 329 1.23 -2.53 19.59
N ALA A 330 -0.01 -2.85 19.23
CA ALA A 330 -0.64 -4.13 19.57
C ALA A 330 0.01 -5.32 18.84
N LEU A 331 0.37 -5.16 17.55
CA LEU A 331 1.09 -6.17 16.78
C LEU A 331 2.48 -6.46 17.36
N VAL A 332 3.23 -5.42 17.72
CA VAL A 332 4.55 -5.55 18.36
C VAL A 332 4.41 -6.15 19.76
N GLY A 333 3.39 -5.75 20.52
CA GLY A 333 3.07 -6.32 21.83
C GLY A 333 2.79 -7.82 21.77
N ALA A 334 1.98 -8.25 20.81
CA ALA A 334 1.65 -9.66 20.58
C ALA A 334 2.84 -10.49 20.07
N LEU A 335 3.75 -9.90 19.27
CA LEU A 335 4.97 -10.60 18.85
C LEU A 335 5.96 -10.76 20.02
N LEU A 336 6.27 -9.67 20.71
CA LEU A 336 7.35 -9.61 21.71
C LEU A 336 6.91 -10.05 23.11
N GLY A 337 5.61 -10.24 23.35
CA GLY A 337 5.06 -10.59 24.66
C GLY A 337 5.07 -9.41 25.65
N LEU A 338 4.84 -8.19 25.17
CA LEU A 338 4.82 -7.00 26.03
C LEU A 338 3.55 -7.01 26.93
N PRO A 339 3.65 -6.58 28.20
CA PRO A 339 2.49 -6.43 29.06
C PRO A 339 1.58 -5.29 28.56
N ALA A 340 0.27 -5.42 28.79
CA ALA A 340 -0.74 -4.48 28.27
C ALA A 340 -0.43 -3.00 28.59
N TRP A 341 0.01 -2.70 29.82
CA TRP A 341 0.38 -1.33 30.23
C TRP A 341 1.51 -0.73 29.37
N ALA A 342 2.43 -1.55 28.84
CA ALA A 342 3.51 -1.08 27.98
C ALA A 342 2.99 -0.82 26.56
N VAL A 343 2.14 -1.72 26.04
CA VAL A 343 1.46 -1.58 24.75
C VAL A 343 0.62 -0.30 24.70
N GLU A 344 -0.18 -0.06 25.74
CA GLU A 344 -1.00 1.15 25.91
C GLU A 344 -0.18 2.46 25.94
N ARG A 345 1.10 2.39 26.33
CA ARG A 345 1.98 3.56 26.41
C ARG A 345 2.72 3.87 25.11
N ILE A 346 2.96 2.88 24.23
CA ILE A 346 3.72 3.07 22.97
C ILE A 346 3.22 4.25 22.12
N PRO A 347 1.90 4.46 21.89
CA PRO A 347 1.43 5.59 21.08
C PRO A 347 1.64 6.98 21.71
N ALA A 348 1.88 7.02 23.03
CA ALA A 348 2.04 8.23 23.82
C ALA A 348 3.50 8.47 24.29
N LEU A 349 4.48 7.87 23.61
CA LEU A 349 5.91 8.09 23.86
C LEU A 349 6.39 9.38 23.15
N ASP A 350 7.20 10.17 23.85
CA ASP A 350 7.92 11.31 23.26
C ASP A 350 9.16 10.85 22.47
N PRO A 351 9.71 11.67 21.56
CA PRO A 351 10.98 11.36 20.89
C PRO A 351 12.11 11.03 21.88
N GLY A 352 12.79 9.89 21.65
CA GLY A 352 13.83 9.38 22.54
C GLY A 352 13.31 8.59 23.76
N GLN A 353 11.99 8.44 23.92
CA GLN A 353 11.42 7.44 24.83
C GLN A 353 11.13 6.14 24.07
N ALA A 354 11.42 5.01 24.69
CA ALA A 354 11.08 3.69 24.17
C ALA A 354 10.59 2.76 25.28
N VAL A 355 9.65 1.87 24.95
CA VAL A 355 9.45 0.63 25.71
C VAL A 355 10.65 -0.27 25.45
N TRP A 356 11.40 -0.58 26.49
CA TRP A 356 12.53 -1.51 26.45
C TRP A 356 12.10 -2.88 26.94
N LYS A 357 12.40 -3.92 26.17
CA LYS A 357 12.37 -5.32 26.60
C LYS A 357 13.79 -5.88 26.60
N VAL A 358 14.16 -6.61 27.64
CA VAL A 358 15.49 -7.26 27.75
C VAL A 358 15.35 -8.66 28.33
N GLY A 359 15.80 -9.68 27.58
CA GLY A 359 15.65 -11.08 27.99
C GLY A 359 14.18 -11.48 27.99
N PRO A 360 13.76 -12.48 28.79
CA PRO A 360 12.36 -12.92 28.84
C PRO A 360 11.42 -11.88 29.45
N ASP A 361 11.70 -11.43 30.68
CA ASP A 361 10.70 -10.84 31.58
C ASP A 361 10.84 -9.33 31.86
N TYR A 362 12.01 -8.72 31.61
CA TYR A 362 12.20 -7.29 31.92
C TYR A 362 11.56 -6.41 30.86
N VAL A 363 10.61 -5.57 31.29
CA VAL A 363 10.02 -4.49 30.48
C VAL A 363 9.96 -3.19 31.29
N ASP A 364 10.40 -2.08 30.70
CA ASP A 364 10.44 -0.73 31.28
C ASP A 364 10.19 0.33 30.19
N ILE A 365 9.93 1.59 30.55
CA ILE A 365 9.96 2.73 29.63
C ILE A 365 11.20 3.54 29.95
N VAL A 366 12.11 3.67 29.00
CA VAL A 366 13.38 4.40 29.19
C VAL A 366 13.41 5.61 28.27
N GLN A 367 13.72 6.77 28.86
CA GLN A 367 14.16 7.95 28.12
C GLN A 367 15.66 7.82 27.85
N THR A 368 16.05 7.72 26.58
CA THR A 368 17.46 7.82 26.16
C THR A 368 18.01 9.18 26.60
N VAL A 369 19.20 9.18 27.21
CA VAL A 369 19.90 10.40 27.65
C VAL A 369 21.17 10.58 26.83
N LEU A 370 21.31 11.76 26.24
CA LEU A 370 22.41 12.15 25.36
C LEU A 370 23.28 13.21 26.05
N SER A 371 24.58 13.21 25.75
CA SER A 371 25.43 14.41 25.88
C SER A 371 25.19 15.37 24.72
N ASP A 372 25.63 16.62 24.86
CA ASP A 372 25.51 17.64 23.80
C ASP A 372 26.22 17.21 22.50
N GLU A 373 27.35 16.50 22.62
CA GLU A 373 28.09 15.95 21.49
C GLU A 373 27.30 14.85 20.77
N GLU A 374 26.70 13.92 21.52
CA GLU A 374 25.87 12.85 20.95
C GLU A 374 24.59 13.40 20.33
N ALA A 375 23.98 14.43 20.93
CA ALA A 375 22.85 15.13 20.34
C ALA A 375 23.24 15.76 18.99
N ALA A 376 24.40 16.41 18.89
CA ALA A 376 24.89 16.97 17.63
C ALA A 376 25.23 15.89 16.57
N LEU A 377 25.85 14.77 16.98
CA LEU A 377 26.22 13.66 16.09
C LEU A 377 25.03 12.81 15.60
N THR A 378 23.86 12.94 16.23
CA THR A 378 22.68 12.10 15.95
C THR A 378 21.43 12.88 15.50
N ASP A 379 21.54 14.20 15.30
CA ASP A 379 20.44 15.06 14.91
C ASP A 379 20.08 14.97 13.42
N THR A 380 19.13 14.11 13.09
CA THR A 380 18.51 14.02 11.76
C THR A 380 17.48 15.11 11.50
N SER A 381 17.06 15.87 12.51
CA SER A 381 15.95 16.83 12.38
C SER A 381 16.42 18.26 12.13
N ALA A 382 17.74 18.50 12.02
CA ALA A 382 18.35 19.80 11.76
C ALA A 382 17.64 20.56 10.61
N ARG A 383 17.50 19.93 9.44
CA ARG A 383 16.94 20.59 8.24
C ARG A 383 15.45 20.91 8.39
N ARG A 384 14.67 20.08 9.07
CA ARG A 384 13.27 20.39 9.41
C ARG A 384 13.20 21.64 10.28
N ARG A 385 14.04 21.73 11.31
CA ARG A 385 14.08 22.90 12.21
C ARG A 385 14.63 24.15 11.51
N MET A 386 15.60 24.02 10.60
CA MET A 386 16.08 25.12 9.76
C MET A 386 14.99 25.64 8.82
N ALA A 387 14.22 24.75 8.16
CA ALA A 387 13.10 25.15 7.31
C ALA A 387 11.96 25.80 8.13
N GLN A 388 11.64 25.27 9.31
CA GLN A 388 10.69 25.89 10.25
C GLN A 388 11.17 27.27 10.72
N HIS A 389 12.48 27.44 10.98
CA HIS A 389 13.06 28.72 11.38
C HIS A 389 13.11 29.72 10.22
N ALA A 390 13.35 29.27 8.99
CA ALA A 390 13.28 30.13 7.80
C ALA A 390 11.85 30.66 7.60
N LEU A 391 10.85 29.77 7.63
CA LEU A 391 9.44 30.14 7.54
C LEU A 391 8.98 31.06 8.69
N ALA A 392 9.49 30.85 9.91
CA ALA A 392 9.21 31.74 11.04
C ALA A 392 9.82 33.15 10.83
N VAL A 393 11.05 33.23 10.32
CA VAL A 393 11.70 34.52 10.01
C VAL A 393 11.02 35.23 8.85
N GLU A 394 10.53 34.50 7.83
CA GLU A 394 9.69 35.09 6.76
C GLU A 394 8.34 35.60 7.29
N GLN A 395 7.74 34.93 8.28
CA GLN A 395 6.51 35.40 8.93
C GLN A 395 6.76 36.64 9.81
N ASP A 396 7.82 36.66 10.61
CA ASP A 396 8.21 37.84 11.41
C ASP A 396 8.64 39.05 10.55
N THR A 397 9.16 38.83 9.33
CA THR A 397 9.55 39.91 8.41
C THR A 397 8.46 40.35 7.43
N THR A 398 7.36 39.58 7.29
CA THR A 398 6.16 40.00 6.54
C THR A 398 5.09 40.64 7.43
N ALA A 399 5.24 40.57 8.76
CA ALA A 399 4.45 41.33 9.71
C ALA A 399 4.87 42.81 9.74
N SER A 400 4.18 43.66 8.96
CA SER A 400 4.31 45.12 9.04
C SER A 400 4.09 45.62 10.49
N PRO A 401 4.85 46.64 10.97
CA PRO A 401 4.70 47.14 12.33
C PRO A 401 3.29 47.69 12.60
N THR A 402 2.58 47.10 13.56
CA THR A 402 1.26 47.57 13.98
C THR A 402 1.38 48.91 14.71
N GLU A 403 0.84 49.99 14.14
CA GLU A 403 0.75 51.27 14.83
C GLU A 403 -0.21 51.18 16.04
N PRO A 404 -0.01 51.98 17.11
CA PRO A 404 -0.87 51.92 18.30
C PRO A 404 -2.31 52.36 18.00
N LEU A 405 -3.27 51.57 18.48
CA LEU A 405 -4.70 51.88 18.38
C LEU A 405 -5.06 53.16 19.14
N ALA A 406 -5.76 54.07 18.47
CA ALA A 406 -6.45 55.21 19.07
C ALA A 406 -7.96 54.91 19.24
N GLU A 407 -8.63 55.64 20.15
CA GLU A 407 -10.00 55.36 20.58
C GLU A 407 -11.09 55.70 19.54
N PRO A 408 -12.26 55.04 19.58
CA PRO A 408 -13.31 55.22 18.58
C PRO A 408 -14.11 56.52 18.75
N GLY A 409 -14.47 57.14 17.63
CA GLY A 409 -15.44 58.24 17.52
C GLY A 409 -16.75 57.81 16.83
N GLU A 410 -17.81 58.59 17.01
CA GLU A 410 -19.20 58.22 16.70
C GLU A 410 -19.68 58.61 15.28
N ASP A 411 -20.91 58.17 14.98
CA ASP A 411 -21.94 58.81 14.13
C ASP A 411 -22.08 58.60 12.59
N THR A 412 -23.17 57.88 12.27
CA THR A 412 -24.31 58.27 11.38
C THR A 412 -24.40 57.90 9.87
N ASP A 413 -25.51 57.17 9.59
CA ASP A 413 -26.53 57.32 8.53
C ASP A 413 -26.32 57.12 7.00
N VAL A 414 -27.09 56.13 6.50
CA VAL A 414 -28.10 56.20 5.40
C VAL A 414 -27.67 56.43 3.94
N GLY A 415 -28.12 55.52 3.05
CA GLY A 415 -28.26 55.71 1.60
C GLY A 415 -28.78 54.45 0.90
N VAL A 416 -29.76 54.55 -0.01
CA VAL A 416 -30.46 53.40 -0.65
C VAL A 416 -30.77 53.64 -2.13
N ASP A 417 -30.17 52.80 -3.01
CA ASP A 417 -30.64 52.35 -4.35
C ASP A 417 -31.05 53.43 -5.42
N PRO A 418 -31.54 53.11 -6.64
CA PRO A 418 -31.52 51.84 -7.40
C PRO A 418 -31.06 51.92 -8.89
N GLY A 419 -30.75 50.74 -9.47
CA GLY A 419 -31.26 50.29 -10.79
C GLY A 419 -30.57 50.67 -12.12
N GLU A 420 -30.45 49.69 -13.03
CA GLU A 420 -31.14 49.69 -14.34
C GLU A 420 -31.10 48.29 -15.03
N ASP A 421 -32.21 47.90 -15.68
CA ASP A 421 -32.39 46.66 -16.46
C ASP A 421 -32.25 46.93 -17.98
N LEU A 422 -31.83 45.93 -18.78
CA LEU A 422 -31.98 46.00 -20.26
C LEU A 422 -32.37 44.66 -20.95
N TYR A 423 -33.65 44.60 -21.34
CA TYR A 423 -34.22 44.05 -22.59
C TYR A 423 -34.52 42.54 -22.84
N ALA A 424 -35.78 42.36 -23.27
CA ALA A 424 -36.38 41.29 -24.10
C ALA A 424 -37.38 42.03 -25.07
N PRO A 425 -38.50 41.49 -25.63
CA PRO A 425 -39.03 40.12 -25.76
C PRO A 425 -38.98 39.64 -27.25
N PHE A 426 -39.96 39.22 -28.09
CA PHE A 426 -41.44 39.15 -28.07
C PHE A 426 -42.00 38.08 -29.06
N THR A 427 -42.88 37.21 -28.55
CA THR A 427 -44.06 36.53 -29.17
C THR A 427 -44.22 36.25 -30.69
N THR A 428 -44.69 35.04 -30.99
CA THR A 428 -45.99 34.79 -31.68
C THR A 428 -46.68 33.52 -31.13
N ALA A 429 -48.00 33.39 -31.31
CA ALA A 429 -48.84 32.21 -31.02
C ALA A 429 -49.23 31.49 -32.35
N ASP A 430 -49.93 30.34 -32.42
CA ASP A 430 -50.78 29.60 -31.46
C ASP A 430 -50.76 28.07 -31.79
N ASP A 431 -51.75 27.30 -31.28
CA ASP A 431 -52.06 25.87 -31.53
C ASP A 431 -51.37 24.81 -30.62
N GLY A 432 -51.48 25.02 -29.31
CA GLY A 432 -52.08 24.01 -28.41
C GLY A 432 -51.22 22.92 -27.73
N TRP A 433 -51.30 22.87 -26.40
CA TRP A 433 -52.00 21.83 -25.60
C TRP A 433 -52.09 22.35 -24.14
N ASP A 434 -53.29 22.31 -23.54
CA ASP A 434 -53.53 22.80 -22.17
C ASP A 434 -53.50 21.65 -21.15
N TRP A 435 -52.87 21.91 -19.99
CA TRP A 435 -52.67 20.96 -18.90
C TRP A 435 -53.10 21.48 -17.52
N GLU A 436 -53.57 22.73 -17.36
CA GLU A 436 -53.91 23.32 -16.04
C GLU A 436 -55.38 23.12 -15.61
N ALA A 437 -55.94 21.90 -15.72
CA ALA A 437 -57.38 21.68 -15.50
C ALA A 437 -57.80 20.37 -14.78
N LEU A 438 -57.74 20.39 -13.43
CA LEU A 438 -58.66 19.70 -12.48
C LEU A 438 -58.63 18.14 -12.41
N PRO A 439 -59.20 17.50 -11.35
CA PRO A 439 -59.98 18.03 -10.22
C PRO A 439 -59.34 17.84 -8.81
N PRO A 440 -59.83 18.55 -7.78
CA PRO A 440 -59.45 18.32 -6.39
C PRO A 440 -60.16 17.10 -5.76
N ASN A 441 -59.66 16.69 -4.58
CA ASN A 441 -60.21 15.69 -3.65
C ASN A 441 -59.89 14.20 -3.93
N VAL A 442 -58.60 13.85 -3.91
CA VAL A 442 -58.13 12.55 -3.39
C VAL A 442 -57.13 12.81 -2.26
N ILE A 443 -57.19 12.03 -1.18
CA ILE A 443 -56.41 12.29 0.04
C ILE A 443 -55.02 11.65 -0.08
N GLY A 444 -54.01 12.48 -0.32
CA GLY A 444 -52.59 12.12 -0.32
C GLY A 444 -51.97 12.08 -1.72
N ALA A 445 -51.19 13.10 -2.07
CA ALA A 445 -50.41 13.18 -3.30
C ALA A 445 -49.11 13.98 -3.06
N PRO A 446 -47.91 13.41 -3.29
CA PRO A 446 -46.63 14.11 -3.06
C PRO A 446 -45.89 14.49 -4.36
N GLN A 447 -45.40 15.74 -4.40
CA GLN A 447 -44.31 16.24 -5.26
C GLN A 447 -44.55 16.28 -6.79
N HIS A 448 -43.98 17.28 -7.47
CA HIS A 448 -44.10 17.48 -8.93
C HIS A 448 -42.96 16.79 -9.70
N PHE A 449 -43.25 16.33 -10.92
CA PHE A 449 -42.25 15.96 -11.93
C PHE A 449 -41.89 17.18 -12.79
N ASP A 450 -40.63 17.32 -13.21
CA ASP A 450 -40.17 18.37 -14.14
C ASP A 450 -40.44 17.96 -15.60
N LEU A 451 -41.71 17.98 -15.98
CA LEU A 451 -42.20 17.54 -17.29
C LEU A 451 -41.53 18.26 -18.48
N ALA A 452 -41.08 19.51 -18.30
CA ALA A 452 -40.46 20.31 -19.34
C ALA A 452 -39.14 19.69 -19.86
N ARG A 453 -38.38 19.01 -18.98
CA ARG A 453 -37.16 18.28 -19.37
C ARG A 453 -37.48 17.15 -20.34
N HIS A 454 -38.45 16.30 -19.97
CA HIS A 454 -38.88 15.17 -20.78
C HIS A 454 -39.43 15.63 -22.14
N GLU A 455 -40.22 16.70 -22.14
CA GLU A 455 -40.78 17.28 -23.37
C GLU A 455 -39.68 17.80 -24.31
N SER A 456 -38.65 18.48 -23.79
CA SER A 456 -37.54 19.00 -24.62
C SER A 456 -36.76 17.89 -25.35
N VAL A 457 -36.59 16.73 -24.70
CA VAL A 457 -35.98 15.53 -25.28
C VAL A 457 -36.86 14.94 -26.38
N LEU A 458 -38.16 14.80 -26.14
CA LEU A 458 -39.09 14.24 -27.14
C LEU A 458 -39.26 15.18 -28.34
N ARG A 459 -39.28 16.50 -28.13
CA ARG A 459 -39.29 17.51 -29.19
C ARG A 459 -38.02 17.43 -30.05
N THR A 460 -36.86 17.29 -29.43
CA THR A 460 -35.57 17.08 -30.12
C THR A 460 -35.57 15.78 -30.95
N ALA A 461 -36.24 14.72 -30.49
CA ALA A 461 -36.40 13.49 -31.27
C ALA A 461 -37.38 13.65 -32.44
N LEU A 462 -38.48 14.39 -32.27
CA LEU A 462 -39.45 14.71 -33.33
C LEU A 462 -38.85 15.59 -34.44
N GLU A 463 -37.87 16.43 -34.11
CA GLU A 463 -37.02 17.17 -35.07
C GLU A 463 -36.04 16.25 -35.84
N GLY A 464 -36.04 14.93 -35.57
CA GLY A 464 -35.13 13.96 -36.17
C GLY A 464 -33.72 13.93 -35.54
N ARG A 465 -33.47 14.71 -34.48
CA ARG A 465 -32.15 14.88 -33.84
C ARG A 465 -31.91 13.80 -32.78
N PHE A 466 -32.14 12.53 -33.13
CA PHE A 466 -32.21 11.39 -32.20
C PHE A 466 -30.99 11.20 -31.30
N ASP A 467 -29.78 11.40 -31.82
CA ASP A 467 -28.55 11.24 -31.03
C ASP A 467 -28.32 12.38 -30.02
N GLU A 468 -28.88 13.56 -30.28
CA GLU A 468 -28.89 14.69 -29.35
C GLU A 468 -29.98 14.52 -28.29
N ALA A 469 -31.18 14.07 -28.70
CA ALA A 469 -32.24 13.67 -27.77
C ALA A 469 -31.78 12.56 -26.81
N ALA A 470 -31.05 11.56 -27.30
CA ALA A 470 -30.48 10.49 -26.49
C ALA A 470 -29.40 10.99 -25.51
N GLN A 471 -28.59 11.97 -25.92
CA GLN A 471 -27.59 12.60 -25.04
C GLN A 471 -28.25 13.46 -23.96
N LEU A 472 -29.22 14.31 -24.31
CA LEU A 472 -29.99 15.11 -23.35
C LEU A 472 -30.73 14.21 -22.35
N ALA A 473 -31.38 13.14 -22.82
CA ALA A 473 -32.00 12.14 -21.96
C ALA A 473 -30.99 11.54 -20.98
N ALA A 474 -29.82 11.10 -21.45
CA ALA A 474 -28.78 10.50 -20.61
C ALA A 474 -28.09 11.49 -19.64
N VAL A 475 -28.19 12.80 -19.88
CA VAL A 475 -27.76 13.85 -18.95
C VAL A 475 -28.81 14.05 -17.86
N TYR A 476 -30.08 14.29 -18.21
CA TYR A 476 -31.14 14.52 -17.23
C TYR A 476 -31.46 13.25 -16.40
N GLU A 477 -31.44 12.08 -17.02
CA GLU A 477 -31.50 10.77 -16.33
C GLU A 477 -30.40 10.65 -15.26
N ARG A 478 -29.18 11.12 -15.55
CA ARG A 478 -28.07 11.11 -14.59
C ARG A 478 -28.22 12.16 -13.49
N GLU A 479 -28.82 13.30 -13.78
CA GLU A 479 -29.17 14.30 -12.76
C GLU A 479 -30.20 13.74 -11.78
N ASP A 480 -31.29 13.13 -12.27
CA ASP A 480 -32.37 12.60 -11.44
C ASP A 480 -31.99 11.31 -10.71
N ILE A 481 -31.18 10.43 -11.31
CA ILE A 481 -30.54 9.30 -10.62
C ILE A 481 -29.66 9.80 -9.46
N SER A 482 -29.00 10.95 -9.60
CA SER A 482 -28.15 11.52 -8.54
C SER A 482 -28.92 12.39 -7.53
N ALA A 483 -30.11 12.90 -7.89
CA ALA A 483 -30.97 13.66 -6.99
C ALA A 483 -31.93 12.77 -6.18
N HIS A 484 -32.58 11.82 -6.84
CA HIS A 484 -33.69 11.02 -6.31
C HIS A 484 -33.36 9.52 -6.26
N GLY A 485 -32.49 9.02 -7.15
CA GLY A 485 -31.93 7.66 -7.08
C GLY A 485 -32.25 6.77 -8.28
N LEU A 486 -31.47 5.69 -8.43
CA LEU A 486 -31.59 4.73 -9.55
C LEU A 486 -33.01 4.16 -9.73
N ASN A 487 -33.65 3.78 -8.63
CA ASN A 487 -35.00 3.20 -8.62
C ASN A 487 -36.09 4.23 -8.22
N SER A 488 -35.83 5.53 -8.39
CA SER A 488 -36.83 6.58 -8.13
C SER A 488 -37.83 6.71 -9.27
N ALA A 489 -39.05 7.20 -9.00
CA ALA A 489 -40.04 7.42 -10.03
C ALA A 489 -39.55 8.41 -11.11
N GLN A 490 -38.76 9.41 -10.70
CA GLN A 490 -38.08 10.37 -11.58
C GLN A 490 -37.09 9.68 -12.53
N ALA A 491 -36.19 8.84 -12.00
CA ALA A 491 -35.25 8.07 -12.82
C ALA A 491 -35.96 7.06 -13.75
N LEU A 492 -37.04 6.44 -13.29
CA LEU A 492 -37.81 5.48 -14.08
C LEU A 492 -38.58 6.15 -15.23
N ALA A 493 -39.04 7.40 -15.06
CA ALA A 493 -39.66 8.18 -16.14
C ALA A 493 -38.70 8.43 -17.33
N TRP A 494 -37.39 8.50 -17.09
CA TRP A 494 -36.40 8.62 -18.16
C TRP A 494 -36.26 7.35 -19.00
N LEU A 495 -36.50 6.16 -18.44
CA LEU A 495 -36.50 4.91 -19.22
C LEU A 495 -37.68 4.85 -20.21
N GLU A 496 -38.87 5.32 -19.81
CA GLU A 496 -40.02 5.45 -20.72
C GLU A 496 -39.79 6.57 -21.76
N THR A 497 -39.22 7.71 -21.35
CA THR A 497 -38.83 8.79 -22.29
C THR A 497 -37.87 8.27 -23.36
N ARG A 498 -36.86 7.48 -22.97
CA ARG A 498 -35.92 6.85 -23.89
C ARG A 498 -36.56 5.74 -24.73
N ALA A 499 -37.58 5.04 -24.23
CA ALA A 499 -38.36 4.10 -25.03
C ALA A 499 -39.13 4.83 -26.15
N GLN A 500 -39.72 5.99 -25.85
CA GLN A 500 -40.41 6.82 -26.85
C GLN A 500 -39.43 7.41 -27.89
N VAL A 501 -38.23 7.84 -27.49
CA VAL A 501 -37.17 8.24 -28.43
C VAL A 501 -36.77 7.06 -29.34
N ALA A 502 -36.69 5.84 -28.80
CA ALA A 502 -36.40 4.63 -29.58
C ALA A 502 -37.55 4.26 -30.55
N ASP A 503 -38.81 4.41 -30.13
CA ASP A 503 -39.98 4.24 -31.02
C ASP A 503 -39.95 5.24 -32.18
N LEU A 504 -39.71 6.54 -31.89
CA LEU A 504 -39.59 7.60 -32.90
C LEU A 504 -38.39 7.38 -33.86
N ARG A 505 -37.32 6.74 -33.38
CA ARG A 505 -36.16 6.32 -34.19
C ARG A 505 -36.43 5.07 -35.04
N GLY A 506 -37.51 4.34 -34.77
CA GLY A 506 -37.86 3.09 -35.46
C GLY A 506 -37.18 1.84 -34.88
N GLU A 507 -36.80 1.85 -33.60
CA GLU A 507 -36.11 0.76 -32.89
C GLU A 507 -37.03 0.06 -31.84
N PRO A 508 -38.17 -0.55 -32.23
CA PRO A 508 -39.17 -1.05 -31.29
C PRO A 508 -38.66 -2.15 -30.35
N GLY A 509 -37.63 -2.91 -30.76
CA GLY A 509 -36.98 -3.90 -29.88
C GLY A 509 -36.29 -3.25 -28.68
N GLN A 510 -35.68 -2.07 -28.86
CA GLN A 510 -35.05 -1.31 -27.78
C GLN A 510 -36.11 -0.69 -26.86
N ALA A 511 -37.17 -0.12 -27.44
CA ALA A 511 -38.29 0.44 -26.69
C ALA A 511 -38.98 -0.63 -25.82
N VAL A 512 -39.27 -1.81 -26.36
CA VAL A 512 -39.82 -2.95 -25.60
C VAL A 512 -38.86 -3.40 -24.49
N GLN A 513 -37.54 -3.42 -24.73
CA GLN A 513 -36.56 -3.78 -23.70
C GLN A 513 -36.51 -2.76 -22.55
N LEU A 514 -36.63 -1.46 -22.84
CA LEU A 514 -36.67 -0.39 -21.84
C LEU A 514 -37.96 -0.48 -21.01
N ARG A 515 -39.13 -0.61 -21.64
CA ARG A 515 -40.42 -0.78 -20.94
C ARG A 515 -40.46 -2.06 -20.10
N ALA A 516 -39.93 -3.16 -20.64
CA ALA A 516 -39.78 -4.41 -19.89
C ALA A 516 -38.72 -4.36 -18.77
N THR A 517 -37.94 -3.28 -18.68
CA THR A 517 -37.05 -3.01 -17.54
C THR A 517 -37.81 -2.25 -16.45
N VAL A 518 -38.55 -1.19 -16.81
CA VAL A 518 -39.44 -0.46 -15.88
C VAL A 518 -40.44 -1.40 -15.20
N ALA A 519 -41.12 -2.26 -15.98
CA ALA A 519 -42.09 -3.23 -15.44
C ALA A 519 -41.48 -4.26 -14.46
N ARG A 520 -40.17 -4.53 -14.53
CA ARG A 520 -39.47 -5.39 -13.56
C ARG A 520 -39.06 -4.67 -12.28
N MET A 521 -39.05 -3.33 -12.30
CA MET A 521 -38.66 -2.48 -11.17
C MET A 521 -39.84 -2.13 -10.25
N GLY A 522 -41.06 -2.56 -10.59
CA GLY A 522 -42.16 -2.70 -9.63
C GLY A 522 -43.06 -1.48 -9.42
N ILE A 523 -43.02 -0.48 -10.32
CA ILE A 523 -44.05 0.56 -10.40
C ILE A 523 -45.12 0.10 -11.40
N ASP A 524 -46.35 -0.11 -10.92
CA ASP A 524 -47.52 -0.51 -11.72
C ASP A 524 -48.32 0.72 -12.24
N GLU A 525 -47.84 1.93 -11.93
CA GLU A 525 -48.48 3.21 -12.27
C GLU A 525 -48.25 3.62 -13.74
N GLY A 526 -48.74 2.82 -14.68
CA GLY A 526 -48.80 3.20 -16.11
C GLY A 526 -49.92 4.19 -16.45
N GLU A 527 -50.78 4.54 -15.49
CA GLU A 527 -52.05 5.23 -15.75
C GLU A 527 -51.91 6.69 -16.21
N TRP A 528 -50.82 7.40 -15.87
CA TRP A 528 -50.67 8.81 -16.22
C TRP A 528 -50.40 9.07 -17.72
N PHE A 529 -49.93 8.07 -18.48
CA PHE A 529 -49.68 8.19 -19.92
C PHE A 529 -50.71 7.47 -20.83
N GLN A 530 -51.60 6.63 -20.30
CA GLN A 530 -52.50 5.80 -21.12
C GLN A 530 -53.72 6.51 -21.77
N LYS A 531 -53.75 7.85 -21.83
CA LYS A 531 -54.90 8.62 -22.39
C LYS A 531 -54.53 9.55 -23.56
N ARG A 532 -54.36 8.93 -24.74
CA ARG A 532 -54.47 9.42 -26.15
C ARG A 532 -53.47 8.60 -26.98
N GLY A 533 -53.80 7.91 -28.08
CA GLY A 533 -55.09 7.56 -28.69
C GLY A 533 -54.85 6.74 -29.97
N ASP A 534 -55.68 5.73 -30.23
CA ASP A 534 -55.76 4.89 -31.46
C ASP A 534 -54.46 4.44 -32.18
N SER A 535 -53.97 3.25 -31.84
CA SER A 535 -53.49 2.30 -32.85
C SER A 535 -53.69 0.83 -32.41
N THR A 536 -54.11 -0.03 -33.34
CA THR A 536 -54.58 -1.40 -33.05
C THR A 536 -53.42 -2.39 -32.88
N PRO A 537 -53.42 -3.26 -31.85
CA PRO A 537 -52.32 -4.20 -31.61
C PRO A 537 -52.31 -5.39 -32.61
N PRO A 538 -51.16 -5.73 -33.22
CA PRO A 538 -50.99 -6.97 -33.99
C PRO A 538 -50.72 -8.19 -33.09
N ALA A 539 -51.12 -9.37 -33.56
CA ALA A 539 -51.07 -10.63 -32.82
C ALA A 539 -49.68 -11.31 -32.82
N PRO A 540 -49.37 -12.20 -31.85
CA PRO A 540 -48.05 -12.82 -31.71
C PRO A 540 -47.78 -13.96 -32.71
N HIS A 541 -46.52 -14.11 -33.12
CA HIS A 541 -46.02 -15.26 -33.89
C HIS A 541 -44.89 -16.02 -33.16
N PRO A 542 -44.66 -17.32 -33.45
CA PRO A 542 -43.98 -18.23 -32.53
C PRO A 542 -42.48 -18.42 -32.78
N VAL A 543 -41.75 -18.83 -31.74
CA VAL A 543 -40.32 -19.16 -31.78
C VAL A 543 -40.09 -20.61 -32.25
N PRO A 544 -39.16 -20.87 -33.20
CA PRO A 544 -38.70 -22.23 -33.53
C PRO A 544 -37.61 -22.71 -32.55
N PRO A 545 -37.60 -24.01 -32.15
CA PRO A 545 -36.63 -24.55 -31.19
C PRO A 545 -35.25 -24.88 -31.82
N PRO A 546 -34.17 -24.96 -31.01
CA PRO A 546 -32.83 -25.29 -31.48
C PRO A 546 -32.66 -26.80 -31.77
N ALA A 547 -31.78 -27.13 -32.72
CA ALA A 547 -31.42 -28.50 -33.07
C ALA A 547 -30.17 -29.01 -32.31
N ALA A 548 -30.16 -30.29 -31.95
CA ALA A 548 -29.03 -30.98 -31.31
C ALA A 548 -28.04 -31.56 -32.37
N PRO A 549 -26.76 -31.79 -32.02
CA PRO A 549 -25.73 -32.21 -32.98
C PRO A 549 -25.75 -33.71 -33.34
N ALA A 550 -25.19 -34.05 -34.50
CA ALA A 550 -25.02 -35.42 -35.00
C ALA A 550 -23.55 -35.73 -35.36
N GLN A 551 -23.22 -37.02 -35.50
CA GLN A 551 -21.85 -37.55 -35.52
C GLN A 551 -21.28 -37.80 -36.94
N ALA A 552 -20.03 -38.30 -37.01
CA ALA A 552 -19.21 -38.33 -38.21
C ALA A 552 -19.12 -39.71 -38.93
N ALA A 553 -19.11 -39.65 -40.26
CA ALA A 553 -18.50 -40.56 -41.24
C ALA A 553 -18.49 -39.81 -42.60
N GLY A 554 -17.60 -40.04 -43.58
CA GLY A 554 -16.45 -40.94 -43.66
C GLY A 554 -16.40 -41.66 -45.01
N ASP A 555 -15.59 -41.17 -45.97
CA ASP A 555 -15.23 -41.93 -47.19
C ASP A 555 -14.04 -41.32 -47.98
N GLU A 556 -13.43 -42.12 -48.87
CA GLU A 556 -12.26 -41.85 -49.73
C GLU A 556 -12.62 -42.03 -51.24
N PRO A 557 -11.70 -41.96 -52.23
CA PRO A 557 -10.64 -40.96 -52.51
C PRO A 557 -10.69 -40.45 -53.97
N SER A 558 -9.86 -39.46 -54.35
CA SER A 558 -9.56 -39.19 -55.78
C SER A 558 -8.14 -38.64 -56.02
N ALA A 559 -7.66 -38.64 -57.27
CA ALA A 559 -6.23 -38.84 -57.55
C ALA A 559 -5.47 -37.70 -58.28
N ARG A 560 -4.21 -37.52 -57.84
CA ARG A 560 -3.01 -37.05 -58.58
C ARG A 560 -3.13 -35.86 -59.56
N ALA A 561 -2.48 -34.76 -59.19
CA ALA A 561 -1.64 -33.98 -60.12
C ALA A 561 -0.33 -33.55 -59.44
N ARG A 562 0.81 -33.61 -60.15
CA ARG A 562 2.12 -33.11 -59.68
C ARG A 562 2.43 -31.76 -60.33
N ARG A 563 2.83 -30.77 -59.55
CA ARG A 563 3.83 -29.74 -59.95
C ARG A 563 4.50 -29.14 -58.70
N ARG A 564 5.79 -28.84 -58.79
CA ARG A 564 6.61 -28.23 -57.73
C ARG A 564 6.70 -26.72 -57.96
N THR A 565 6.53 -25.90 -56.92
CA THR A 565 7.31 -24.66 -56.69
C THR A 565 7.11 -24.16 -55.25
N TRP A 566 8.24 -23.97 -54.54
CA TRP A 566 8.48 -23.04 -53.41
C TRP A 566 7.61 -23.11 -52.11
N PRO A 567 8.23 -23.22 -50.91
CA PRO A 567 7.54 -23.19 -49.62
C PRO A 567 7.68 -21.83 -48.91
N TYR A 568 6.57 -21.14 -48.58
CA TYR A 568 6.63 -19.95 -47.70
C TYR A 568 5.38 -19.67 -46.84
N VAL A 569 4.37 -20.56 -46.82
CA VAL A 569 3.08 -20.29 -46.12
C VAL A 569 2.93 -21.06 -44.79
N ALA A 570 3.64 -22.19 -44.61
CA ALA A 570 3.50 -23.04 -43.43
C ALA A 570 3.98 -22.39 -42.10
N ALA A 571 4.86 -21.39 -42.17
CA ALA A 571 5.42 -20.73 -40.99
C ALA A 571 4.40 -19.84 -40.24
N VAL A 572 3.48 -19.19 -40.97
CA VAL A 572 2.58 -18.18 -40.39
C VAL A 572 1.48 -18.82 -39.55
N ALA A 573 0.85 -19.90 -40.03
CA ALA A 573 -0.23 -20.58 -39.31
C ALA A 573 0.25 -21.22 -37.98
N GLY A 574 1.46 -21.78 -37.95
CA GLY A 574 2.05 -22.34 -36.73
C GLY A 574 2.36 -21.27 -35.68
N LEU A 575 2.94 -20.14 -36.10
CA LEU A 575 3.24 -19.03 -35.20
C LEU A 575 1.98 -18.37 -34.63
N SER A 576 0.89 -18.25 -35.39
CA SER A 576 -0.37 -17.69 -34.88
C SER A 576 -0.97 -18.53 -33.75
N ILE A 577 -0.98 -19.86 -33.87
CA ILE A 577 -1.53 -20.75 -32.83
C ILE A 577 -0.60 -20.81 -31.62
N ALA A 578 0.72 -20.86 -31.83
CA ALA A 578 1.70 -20.84 -30.74
C ALA A 578 1.69 -19.51 -29.97
N ALA A 579 1.65 -18.36 -30.66
CA ALA A 579 1.59 -17.05 -30.01
C ALA A 579 0.26 -16.82 -29.27
N ALA A 580 -0.87 -17.27 -29.84
CA ALA A 580 -2.15 -17.24 -29.14
C ALA A 580 -2.14 -18.12 -27.89
N GLY A 581 -1.54 -19.32 -27.96
CA GLY A 581 -1.36 -20.21 -26.82
C GLY A 581 -0.48 -19.61 -25.73
N VAL A 582 0.69 -19.07 -26.08
CA VAL A 582 1.60 -18.42 -25.12
C VAL A 582 0.99 -17.15 -24.51
N TRP A 583 0.29 -16.33 -25.29
CA TRP A 583 -0.34 -15.11 -24.78
C TRP A 583 -1.54 -15.42 -23.87
N THR A 584 -2.43 -16.34 -24.26
CA THR A 584 -3.54 -16.77 -23.40
C THR A 584 -3.06 -17.52 -22.16
N ASN A 585 -1.98 -18.30 -22.25
CA ASN A 585 -1.39 -18.95 -21.08
C ASN A 585 -0.70 -17.92 -20.16
N ALA A 586 0.05 -16.95 -20.69
CA ALA A 586 0.63 -15.86 -19.90
C ALA A 586 -0.43 -14.97 -19.23
N GLN A 587 -1.55 -14.68 -19.90
CA GLN A 587 -2.69 -14.00 -19.30
C GLN A 587 -3.42 -14.86 -18.26
N SER A 588 -3.55 -16.17 -18.49
CA SER A 588 -4.11 -17.08 -17.49
C SER A 588 -3.20 -17.24 -16.27
N GLU A 589 -1.88 -17.24 -16.44
CA GLU A 589 -0.90 -17.27 -15.36
C GLU A 589 -0.89 -15.94 -14.61
N HIS A 590 -0.92 -14.79 -15.30
CA HIS A 590 -1.04 -13.48 -14.67
C HIS A 590 -2.34 -13.36 -13.86
N HIS A 591 -3.50 -13.68 -14.45
CA HIS A 591 -4.77 -13.70 -13.73
C HIS A 591 -4.81 -14.74 -12.61
N THR A 592 -4.11 -15.88 -12.75
CA THR A 592 -3.98 -16.87 -11.66
C THR A 592 -3.13 -16.32 -10.53
N GLN A 593 -2.04 -15.61 -10.83
CA GLN A 593 -1.18 -14.94 -9.84
C GLN A 593 -1.91 -13.77 -9.15
N GLU A 594 -2.59 -12.89 -9.89
CA GLU A 594 -3.44 -11.83 -9.33
C GLU A 594 -4.55 -12.41 -8.43
N ARG A 595 -5.18 -13.50 -8.86
CA ARG A 595 -6.23 -14.19 -8.09
C ARG A 595 -5.67 -14.90 -6.86
N GLN A 596 -4.46 -15.45 -6.93
CA GLN A 596 -3.73 -15.99 -5.77
C GLN A 596 -3.30 -14.88 -4.80
N GLN A 597 -2.85 -13.73 -5.31
CA GLN A 597 -2.49 -12.55 -4.50
C GLN A 597 -3.73 -11.98 -3.80
N LYS A 598 -4.85 -11.76 -4.52
CA LYS A 598 -6.12 -11.35 -3.90
C LYS A 598 -6.67 -12.38 -2.91
N ALA A 599 -6.45 -13.68 -3.14
CA ALA A 599 -6.83 -14.73 -2.19
C ALA A 599 -5.94 -14.78 -0.94
N ALA A 600 -4.63 -14.55 -1.09
CA ALA A 600 -3.69 -14.46 0.03
C ALA A 600 -3.89 -13.18 0.86
N ALA A 601 -4.25 -12.07 0.21
CA ALA A 601 -4.60 -10.81 0.84
C ALA A 601 -6.08 -10.71 1.27
N TYR A 602 -6.87 -11.78 1.14
CA TYR A 602 -8.31 -11.77 1.44
C TYR A 602 -8.57 -11.53 2.93
N LYS A 603 -9.14 -10.37 3.26
CA LYS A 603 -9.59 -10.03 4.63
C LYS A 603 -11.08 -10.34 4.83
N GLY A 604 -11.87 -10.41 3.77
CA GLY A 604 -13.33 -10.58 3.85
C GLY A 604 -14.08 -9.38 4.42
N ARG A 605 -13.39 -8.24 4.59
CA ARG A 605 -13.93 -6.96 5.05
C ARG A 605 -13.16 -5.83 4.37
N SER A 606 -13.80 -4.71 4.11
CA SER A 606 -13.23 -3.51 3.48
C SER A 606 -14.02 -2.28 3.88
N GLY A 607 -13.44 -1.08 3.73
CA GLY A 607 -14.19 0.14 3.90
C GLY A 607 -13.44 1.39 3.49
N ALA A 608 -14.12 2.52 3.58
CA ALA A 608 -13.54 3.84 3.38
C ALA A 608 -14.12 4.85 4.36
N ALA A 609 -13.25 5.56 5.07
CA ALA A 609 -13.59 6.74 5.85
C ALA A 609 -13.69 7.95 4.89
N LEU A 610 -14.81 8.66 4.94
CA LEU A 610 -15.15 9.71 3.99
C LEU A 610 -15.72 10.94 4.70
N THR A 611 -15.59 12.10 4.06
CA THR A 611 -16.25 13.34 4.49
C THR A 611 -17.04 13.91 3.32
N ILE A 612 -18.35 13.97 3.47
CA ILE A 612 -19.32 14.36 2.42
C ILE A 612 -20.34 15.30 3.06
N ASP A 613 -20.60 16.45 2.42
CA ASP A 613 -21.43 17.56 2.95
C ASP A 613 -21.09 18.01 4.40
N GLY A 614 -19.80 17.91 4.77
CA GLY A 614 -19.30 18.24 6.11
C GLY A 614 -19.63 17.21 7.20
N VAL A 615 -20.17 16.06 6.84
CA VAL A 615 -20.44 14.91 7.73
C VAL A 615 -19.30 13.90 7.60
N LYS A 616 -18.84 13.32 8.71
CA LYS A 616 -17.94 12.15 8.68
C LYS A 616 -18.74 10.86 8.56
N THR A 617 -18.36 10.00 7.61
CA THR A 617 -19.06 8.73 7.34
C THR A 617 -18.11 7.63 6.89
N ASP A 618 -18.31 6.40 7.38
CA ASP A 618 -17.62 5.21 6.86
C ASP A 618 -18.55 4.43 5.94
N VAL A 619 -18.09 3.97 4.78
CA VAL A 619 -18.72 2.84 4.09
C VAL A 619 -17.97 1.56 4.43
N VAL A 620 -18.70 0.53 4.88
CA VAL A 620 -18.16 -0.72 5.42
C VAL A 620 -18.74 -1.90 4.65
N ALA A 621 -17.92 -2.66 3.94
CA ALA A 621 -18.28 -3.93 3.32
C ALA A 621 -17.75 -5.13 4.13
N GLN A 622 -18.58 -6.14 4.31
CA GLN A 622 -18.22 -7.41 4.94
C GLN A 622 -18.78 -8.58 4.12
N TRP A 623 -17.89 -9.44 3.61
CA TRP A 623 -18.25 -10.64 2.87
C TRP A 623 -18.74 -11.70 3.84
N THR A 624 -19.79 -12.42 3.46
CA THR A 624 -20.41 -13.43 4.31
C THR A 624 -19.58 -14.71 4.37
N THR A 625 -19.74 -15.51 5.42
CA THR A 625 -18.89 -16.71 5.68
C THR A 625 -19.03 -17.80 4.60
N ASP A 626 -20.21 -17.87 3.99
CA ASP A 626 -20.58 -18.66 2.81
C ASP A 626 -20.06 -18.09 1.47
N ARG A 627 -19.54 -16.85 1.49
CA ARG A 627 -18.84 -16.17 0.38
C ARG A 627 -19.68 -15.89 -0.88
N ASP A 628 -21.00 -16.05 -0.81
CA ASP A 628 -21.96 -15.80 -1.89
C ASP A 628 -22.55 -14.38 -1.85
N ASN A 629 -22.25 -13.59 -0.81
CA ASN A 629 -22.73 -12.23 -0.64
C ASN A 629 -21.69 -11.31 0.03
N VAL A 630 -21.90 -10.00 -0.13
CA VAL A 630 -21.31 -8.95 0.71
C VAL A 630 -22.42 -8.11 1.33
N ILE A 631 -22.29 -7.77 2.61
CA ILE A 631 -23.14 -6.81 3.31
C ILE A 631 -22.40 -5.48 3.30
N VAL A 632 -23.04 -4.40 2.84
CA VAL A 632 -22.44 -3.06 2.80
C VAL A 632 -23.30 -2.07 3.57
N GLU A 633 -22.69 -1.39 4.54
CA GLU A 633 -23.31 -0.48 5.50
C GLU A 633 -22.66 0.92 5.38
N LEU A 634 -23.45 1.98 5.47
CA LEU A 634 -22.95 3.37 5.50
C LEU A 634 -23.17 3.97 6.89
N ARG A 635 -22.09 4.19 7.64
CA ARG A 635 -22.12 4.65 9.03
C ARG A 635 -21.86 6.14 9.17
N SER A 636 -22.48 6.77 10.16
CA SER A 636 -22.25 8.19 10.51
C SER A 636 -21.76 8.43 11.95
N TYR A 637 -21.64 7.37 12.77
CA TYR A 637 -21.19 7.41 14.17
C TYR A 637 -21.77 8.55 15.03
N PHE A 638 -23.04 8.89 14.80
CA PHE A 638 -23.75 9.96 15.50
C PHE A 638 -23.17 11.37 15.26
N ASP A 639 -22.67 11.65 14.05
CA ASP A 639 -22.34 13.02 13.62
C ASP A 639 -23.59 13.92 13.70
N LYS A 640 -23.49 15.01 14.46
CA LYS A 640 -24.60 15.94 14.72
C LYS A 640 -25.06 16.69 13.46
N ASN A 641 -24.25 16.73 12.42
CA ASN A 641 -24.58 17.33 11.13
C ASN A 641 -25.32 16.36 10.20
N ALA A 642 -25.24 15.04 10.42
CA ALA A 642 -25.91 14.06 9.57
C ALA A 642 -27.44 14.29 9.55
N ARG A 643 -27.99 14.42 8.35
CA ARG A 643 -29.43 14.54 8.06
C ARG A 643 -29.96 13.45 7.15
N TYR A 644 -29.13 12.98 6.23
CA TYR A 644 -29.48 11.95 5.25
C TYR A 644 -28.29 11.02 5.02
N LEU A 645 -28.56 9.72 4.94
CA LEU A 645 -27.62 8.70 4.49
C LEU A 645 -28.30 7.84 3.43
N ARG A 646 -27.56 7.46 2.39
CA ARG A 646 -28.02 6.57 1.33
C ARG A 646 -26.87 5.73 0.79
N ILE A 647 -27.16 4.46 0.49
CA ILE A 647 -26.27 3.56 -0.24
C ILE A 647 -27.04 2.81 -1.34
N ASP A 648 -26.43 2.69 -2.51
CA ASP A 648 -26.92 1.95 -3.67
C ASP A 648 -25.86 0.96 -4.18
N GLY A 649 -26.28 -0.22 -4.61
CA GLY A 649 -25.39 -1.23 -5.19
C GLY A 649 -26.18 -2.39 -5.83
N SER A 650 -25.73 -2.85 -7.00
CA SER A 650 -26.30 -3.99 -7.74
C SER A 650 -27.84 -4.03 -7.79
N GLY A 651 -28.49 -2.89 -8.04
CA GLY A 651 -29.95 -2.74 -8.13
C GLY A 651 -30.70 -2.61 -6.80
N LYS A 652 -30.01 -2.64 -5.66
CA LYS A 652 -30.57 -2.40 -4.32
C LYS A 652 -30.21 -1.01 -3.81
N THR A 653 -31.10 -0.45 -3.00
CA THR A 653 -30.97 0.85 -2.34
C THR A 653 -31.36 0.69 -0.88
N ALA A 654 -30.65 1.37 0.02
CA ALA A 654 -31.11 1.66 1.37
C ALA A 654 -30.81 3.12 1.73
N SER A 655 -31.68 3.76 2.50
CA SER A 655 -31.51 5.15 2.94
C SER A 655 -32.15 5.39 4.31
N SER A 656 -31.72 6.46 4.98
CA SER A 656 -32.31 6.93 6.22
C SER A 656 -32.28 8.46 6.30
N VAL A 657 -33.39 9.03 6.76
CA VAL A 657 -33.53 10.46 7.07
C VAL A 657 -33.48 10.63 8.58
N ARG A 658 -33.03 11.80 9.04
CA ARG A 658 -32.98 12.15 10.46
C ARG A 658 -34.36 12.41 11.07
N GLU A 659 -34.91 11.45 11.80
CA GLU A 659 -36.21 11.55 12.46
C GLU A 659 -36.12 11.85 13.96
N ASN A 660 -37.12 12.57 14.49
CA ASN A 660 -37.39 12.73 15.92
C ASN A 660 -36.18 13.17 16.80
N GLY A 661 -35.25 13.92 16.22
CA GLY A 661 -34.04 14.45 16.89
C GLY A 661 -32.86 13.47 16.97
N TRP A 662 -33.13 12.17 16.86
CA TRP A 662 -32.13 11.11 16.72
C TRP A 662 -31.33 11.26 15.43
N PHE A 663 -30.27 10.47 15.26
CA PHE A 663 -29.44 10.48 14.05
C PHE A 663 -30.09 9.60 12.97
N PRO A 664 -29.74 9.77 11.67
CA PRO A 664 -30.08 8.77 10.65
C PRO A 664 -29.60 7.39 11.10
N LYS A 665 -30.36 6.34 10.81
CA LYS A 665 -29.87 4.97 10.97
C LYS A 665 -28.91 4.67 9.84
N ASP A 666 -27.80 4.03 10.15
CA ASP A 666 -26.79 3.63 9.18
C ASP A 666 -27.42 2.62 8.18
N PRO A 667 -27.61 2.95 6.88
CA PRO A 667 -28.33 2.07 5.95
C PRO A 667 -27.45 0.92 5.43
N GLU A 668 -28.04 -0.27 5.32
CA GLU A 668 -27.37 -1.51 4.92
C GLU A 668 -27.99 -2.13 3.65
N ILE A 669 -27.16 -2.64 2.74
CA ILE A 669 -27.57 -3.46 1.59
C ILE A 669 -26.76 -4.77 1.51
N LYS A 670 -27.45 -5.91 1.43
CA LYS A 670 -26.85 -7.22 1.13
C LYS A 670 -26.83 -7.49 -0.38
N LEU A 671 -25.65 -7.56 -0.97
CA LEU A 671 -25.40 -7.72 -2.41
C LEU A 671 -24.90 -9.14 -2.72
N PRO A 672 -25.46 -9.85 -3.72
CA PRO A 672 -24.97 -11.16 -4.12
C PRO A 672 -23.65 -11.05 -4.91
N VAL A 673 -22.75 -12.01 -4.72
CA VAL A 673 -21.40 -12.02 -5.29
C VAL A 673 -21.10 -13.42 -5.85
N SER A 674 -20.85 -13.51 -7.16
CA SER A 674 -20.50 -14.77 -7.84
C SER A 674 -19.02 -15.14 -7.76
N ASP A 675 -18.15 -14.16 -7.47
CA ASP A 675 -16.72 -14.34 -7.27
C ASP A 675 -16.27 -13.55 -6.03
N TYR A 676 -16.01 -14.25 -4.94
CA TYR A 676 -15.67 -13.64 -3.64
C TYR A 676 -14.34 -12.85 -3.63
N LEU A 677 -13.57 -12.91 -4.71
CA LEU A 677 -12.34 -12.12 -4.93
C LEU A 677 -12.57 -10.87 -5.80
N ALA A 678 -13.78 -10.67 -6.33
CA ALA A 678 -14.15 -9.48 -7.07
C ALA A 678 -14.37 -8.28 -6.14
N ASP A 679 -14.01 -7.10 -6.62
CA ASP A 679 -14.26 -5.85 -5.92
C ASP A 679 -15.71 -5.40 -6.17
N VAL A 680 -16.39 -4.87 -5.16
CA VAL A 680 -17.80 -4.47 -5.25
C VAL A 680 -17.92 -2.96 -5.20
N THR A 681 -18.62 -2.39 -6.19
CA THR A 681 -18.81 -0.94 -6.33
C THR A 681 -20.19 -0.54 -5.79
N VAL A 682 -20.20 0.45 -4.90
CA VAL A 682 -21.41 1.08 -4.33
C VAL A 682 -21.40 2.58 -4.57
N HIS A 683 -22.57 3.19 -4.67
CA HIS A 683 -22.75 4.63 -4.65
C HIS A 683 -23.30 5.04 -3.28
N ILE A 684 -22.78 6.12 -2.71
CA ILE A 684 -23.25 6.65 -1.42
C ILE A 684 -23.58 8.13 -1.55
N ALA A 685 -24.62 8.59 -0.86
CA ALA A 685 -24.99 9.99 -0.76
C ALA A 685 -25.23 10.38 0.70
N VAL A 686 -24.78 11.57 1.08
CA VAL A 686 -24.80 12.05 2.46
C VAL A 686 -25.26 13.50 2.47
N GLY A 687 -26.35 13.76 3.21
CA GLY A 687 -26.86 15.11 3.45
C GLY A 687 -26.47 15.59 4.84
N GLY A 688 -25.76 16.71 4.90
CA GLY A 688 -25.26 17.35 6.10
C GLY A 688 -26.17 18.45 6.64
N ARG A 689 -25.60 19.38 7.40
CA ARG A 689 -26.34 20.37 8.20
C ARG A 689 -27.24 21.28 7.36
N THR A 690 -26.87 21.56 6.12
CA THR A 690 -27.57 22.42 5.16
C THR A 690 -28.59 21.67 4.30
N TRP A 691 -28.52 20.34 4.25
CA TRP A 691 -29.42 19.52 3.44
C TRP A 691 -30.89 19.62 3.90
N LYS A 692 -31.80 19.55 2.93
CA LYS A 692 -33.25 19.58 3.10
C LYS A 692 -33.87 18.33 2.49
N ASP A 693 -34.97 17.86 3.06
CA ASP A 693 -35.72 16.75 2.47
C ASP A 693 -36.17 17.06 1.03
N GLY A 694 -36.15 16.05 0.17
CA GLY A 694 -36.35 16.17 -1.28
C GLY A 694 -35.23 16.85 -2.08
N SER A 695 -34.16 17.38 -1.46
CA SER A 695 -33.04 18.02 -2.18
C SER A 695 -31.89 17.05 -2.50
N ARG A 696 -31.14 17.31 -3.59
CA ARG A 696 -30.00 16.49 -4.01
C ARG A 696 -28.87 16.52 -2.96
N ALA A 697 -28.55 15.36 -2.41
CA ALA A 697 -27.41 15.19 -1.50
C ALA A 697 -26.09 15.05 -2.28
N PRO A 698 -24.96 15.60 -1.79
CA PRO A 698 -23.64 15.26 -2.32
C PRO A 698 -23.35 13.76 -2.21
N SER A 699 -22.65 13.22 -3.21
CA SER A 699 -22.50 11.76 -3.40
C SER A 699 -21.13 11.36 -3.92
N ARG A 700 -20.69 10.13 -3.62
CA ARG A 700 -19.47 9.50 -4.17
C ARG A 700 -19.74 8.05 -4.59
N THR A 701 -18.91 7.52 -5.48
CA THR A 701 -18.92 6.10 -5.85
C THR A 701 -17.64 5.45 -5.37
N VAL A 702 -17.77 4.33 -4.63
CA VAL A 702 -16.66 3.67 -3.92
C VAL A 702 -16.56 2.22 -4.37
N ARG A 703 -15.35 1.78 -4.74
CA ARG A 703 -15.03 0.39 -5.08
C ARG A 703 -14.32 -0.28 -3.91
N LEU A 704 -14.97 -1.28 -3.30
CA LEU A 704 -14.55 -1.97 -2.09
C LEU A 704 -13.94 -3.33 -2.47
N SER A 705 -12.64 -3.54 -2.19
CA SER A 705 -11.96 -4.81 -2.49
C SER A 705 -12.00 -5.75 -1.27
N PRO A 706 -12.26 -7.06 -1.43
CA PRO A 706 -12.23 -8.03 -0.32
C PRO A 706 -10.85 -8.18 0.37
N THR A 707 -9.83 -7.50 -0.15
CA THR A 707 -8.50 -7.34 0.44
C THR A 707 -8.41 -6.29 1.57
N GLY A 708 -9.49 -5.56 1.82
CA GLY A 708 -9.53 -4.46 2.79
C GLY A 708 -9.14 -3.10 2.23
N ILE A 709 -8.98 -2.96 0.91
CA ILE A 709 -8.65 -1.71 0.25
C ILE A 709 -9.88 -1.16 -0.47
N ALA A 710 -10.24 0.09 -0.18
CA ALA A 710 -11.22 0.84 -0.94
C ALA A 710 -10.57 1.86 -1.89
N TYR A 711 -11.27 2.16 -2.97
CA TYR A 711 -10.87 3.14 -3.97
C TYR A 711 -12.05 4.06 -4.30
N ASP A 712 -11.78 5.32 -4.61
CA ASP A 712 -12.76 6.18 -5.28
C ASP A 712 -12.92 5.66 -6.71
N ALA A 713 -14.16 5.39 -7.13
CA ALA A 713 -14.43 4.79 -8.43
C ALA A 713 -14.35 5.78 -9.60
N GLN A 714 -14.18 7.08 -9.32
CA GLN A 714 -13.99 8.12 -10.35
C GLN A 714 -12.51 8.51 -10.50
N THR A 715 -11.79 8.74 -9.40
CA THR A 715 -10.36 9.10 -9.47
C THR A 715 -9.42 7.90 -9.50
N GLY A 716 -9.88 6.73 -9.04
CA GLY A 716 -9.07 5.52 -8.87
C GLY A 716 -8.13 5.56 -7.66
N GLU A 717 -8.11 6.66 -6.91
CA GLU A 717 -7.26 6.83 -5.73
C GLU A 717 -7.69 5.89 -4.59
N LYS A 718 -6.70 5.39 -3.83
CA LYS A 718 -6.97 4.62 -2.61
C LYS A 718 -7.58 5.54 -1.55
N LEU A 719 -8.75 5.17 -1.04
CA LEU A 719 -9.40 5.90 0.04
C LEU A 719 -8.79 5.52 1.40
N PRO A 720 -8.76 6.45 2.38
CA PRO A 720 -8.43 6.11 3.76
C PRO A 720 -9.51 5.20 4.35
N SER A 721 -9.13 4.37 5.33
CA SER A 721 -10.02 3.39 5.95
C SER A 721 -9.63 3.19 7.41
N ASP A 722 -10.62 3.16 8.28
CA ASP A 722 -10.46 3.06 9.74
C ASP A 722 -10.85 1.62 10.22
N LEU A 723 -10.53 0.57 9.42
CA LEU A 723 -11.08 -0.80 9.51
C LEU A 723 -10.09 -1.97 9.49
#